data_AF-A0A1G1VR27-F1
#
_entry.id   AF-A0A1G1VR27-F1
#
_cell.length_a   1.000
_cell.length_b   1.000
_cell.length_c   1.000
_cell.angle_alpha   90.00
_cell.angle_beta   90.00
_cell.angle_gamma   90.00
#
_symmetry.space_group_name_H-M   'P 1'
#
loop_
_entity.id
_entity.type
_entity.pdbx_description
1 polymer ?
#
loop_
_entity_poly.entity_id
_entity_poly.type
_entity_poly.pdbx_seq_one_letter_code
_entity_poly.pdbx_strand_id
1 'polypeptide(L)'
;MSISAPRIESEGSKQIITLLDALTEGSLRVPRFQRDFVWERSKIVALLDSIFKEYPIGSFFLWETTGKHNLFYRDLPELGIMPKKPRSDEKLKFILDGQQRICSLYAAWKGLKVEIKHNNKVKAIDCSVICLDLDYYKKTPDENGNISVFEVKKESDRYLPLYKIIGEDHLSLYDKLPPERRKVFNDCYRRFTTYPLSVVTVSNATLNEACEIFERINQGGKKLSLFDLIVASTWGEDFDLKEKYEELSGRISKKNFGEIPPEVVTHTASLILKGYCNKIYQLQLRKEEIKNNWDGIASAIEQAIDHLTGSLGVKIFDFVPYPSFISLLAYLYYKSPRHSLDKEVTEKVHEWFWKASLSERYTAAMESKMGEDRREIFDKLLSDKEPKINFQITADEEKIANTTISTKSALRNAFFCMLALRTPKHFRTNEPISMDYNFCSEFNHPEKHHIFPKNHLSKHGQSGENLIANFCFIPAELNKEILDKSPSDYFSKFDKENSDFDNTLQSHLITYSEVIKNDDYQAFIKERVIKIKGEFERLTGSKIIQILGVNANSALDDIELRLRLLIDNVLRDKVGPDYWDKVIPQDIKVKAKTKIAEYVRKNPYIKEDQLSSYEKLCQCDVMDYSNTILKNWQFFEQYFGSTYETEKRFITLKDFRNAVKHVKEINFVLQKEAEAAVEWFSQILRVVKNIDKEEPEESKVALGRKIEPDEQTIKRVKSEFVKQAVTSIPEWVEKDFKDRDVSFERWAGSSRAIKISKNLVLYYYSAEQWIFAELQYTNPEELELLKDKLSKPESVMPKKRHDQVRFHLINNEDLEVVKEIIRKRVSL
;
A
#
# COMPACT_ATOMS: atom_id res chain seq x y z
N MET A 1 -36.03 -7.60 33.34
CA MET A 1 -35.78 -6.16 33.52
C MET A 1 -36.53 -5.43 32.42
N SER A 2 -37.42 -4.51 32.77
CA SER A 2 -38.15 -3.70 31.78
C SER A 2 -37.15 -2.84 31.00
N ILE A 3 -37.05 -3.05 29.70
CA ILE A 3 -36.25 -2.19 28.82
C ILE A 3 -37.06 -0.91 28.63
N SER A 4 -36.74 0.13 29.41
CA SER A 4 -37.29 1.46 29.16
C SER A 4 -36.69 1.99 27.87
N ALA A 5 -37.50 2.16 26.83
CA ALA A 5 -37.06 2.77 25.58
C ALA A 5 -36.63 4.24 25.79
N PRO A 6 -35.70 4.77 24.98
CA PRO A 6 -35.36 6.18 24.97
C PRO A 6 -36.60 7.05 24.74
N ARG A 7 -36.76 8.10 25.55
CA ARG A 7 -37.86 9.07 25.41
C ARG A 7 -37.30 10.41 24.94
N ILE A 8 -37.85 10.92 23.84
CA ILE A 8 -37.48 12.22 23.28
C ILE A 8 -38.52 13.25 23.70
N GLU A 9 -38.08 14.34 24.31
CA GLU A 9 -38.91 15.47 24.72
C GLU A 9 -38.37 16.75 24.07
N SER A 10 -39.23 17.46 23.34
CA SER A 10 -38.92 18.81 22.87
C SER A 10 -39.19 19.77 24.02
N GLU A 11 -38.15 20.40 24.57
CA GLU A 11 -38.29 21.36 25.68
C GLU A 11 -38.76 22.75 25.20
N GLY A 12 -39.10 22.90 23.92
CA GLY A 12 -39.50 24.16 23.32
C GLY A 12 -38.32 25.12 23.11
N SER A 13 -38.64 26.42 22.99
CA SER A 13 -37.63 27.46 22.82
C SER A 13 -37.04 27.85 24.17
N LYS A 14 -35.72 27.66 24.34
CA LYS A 14 -34.95 28.14 25.48
C LYS A 14 -34.11 29.34 25.10
N GLN A 15 -33.86 30.25 26.05
CA GLN A 15 -32.95 31.37 25.79
C GLN A 15 -31.49 30.89 25.84
N ILE A 16 -30.62 31.54 25.06
CA ILE A 16 -29.18 31.26 25.06
C ILE A 16 -28.60 31.29 26.47
N ILE A 17 -28.99 32.27 27.28
CA ILE A 17 -28.45 32.48 28.63
C ILE A 17 -28.69 31.27 29.54
N THR A 18 -29.86 30.63 29.43
CA THR A 18 -30.20 29.45 30.23
C THR A 18 -29.24 28.28 29.98
N LEU A 19 -28.78 28.08 28.73
CA LEU A 19 -27.81 27.04 28.41
C LEU A 19 -26.39 27.42 28.86
N LEU A 20 -26.01 28.70 28.75
CA LEU A 20 -24.70 29.19 29.20
C LEU A 20 -24.56 29.12 30.72
N ASP A 21 -25.62 29.45 31.46
CA ASP A 21 -25.67 29.34 32.92
C ASP A 21 -25.60 27.87 33.34
N ALA A 22 -26.39 26.99 32.70
CA ALA A 22 -26.33 25.55 32.95
C ALA A 22 -24.93 24.96 32.69
N LEU A 23 -24.21 25.45 31.67
CA LEU A 23 -22.83 25.06 31.39
C LEU A 23 -21.86 25.54 32.49
N THR A 24 -22.08 26.76 33.01
CA THR A 24 -21.25 27.40 34.06
C THR A 24 -21.43 26.73 35.41
N GLU A 25 -22.69 26.55 35.83
CA GLU A 25 -23.07 25.87 37.08
C GLU A 25 -22.71 24.39 37.04
N GLY A 26 -22.81 23.82 35.84
CA GLY A 26 -22.35 22.48 35.53
C GLY A 26 -23.42 21.40 35.55
N SER A 27 -24.69 21.79 35.52
CA SER A 27 -25.81 20.91 35.22
C SER A 27 -25.81 20.47 33.74
N LEU A 28 -25.18 21.25 32.86
CA LEU A 28 -24.89 20.91 31.47
C LEU A 28 -23.40 20.57 31.30
N ARG A 29 -23.09 19.42 30.71
CA ARG A 29 -21.73 18.86 30.60
C ARG A 29 -21.46 18.32 29.20
N VAL A 30 -20.18 18.17 28.89
CA VAL A 30 -19.72 17.52 27.66
C VAL A 30 -19.34 16.07 27.97
N PRO A 31 -19.89 15.07 27.26
CA PRO A 31 -19.54 13.67 27.47
C PRO A 31 -18.12 13.38 26.97
N ARG A 32 -17.44 12.38 27.55
CA ARG A 32 -16.03 12.05 27.20
C ARG A 32 -15.84 11.56 25.75
N PHE A 33 -16.86 10.96 25.14
CA PHE A 33 -16.79 10.52 23.73
C PHE A 33 -16.81 11.68 22.74
N GLN A 34 -17.20 12.89 23.15
CA GLN A 34 -17.17 14.05 22.26
C GLN A 34 -15.74 14.57 22.08
N ARG A 35 -15.45 14.94 20.83
CA ARG A 35 -14.17 15.52 20.41
C ARG A 35 -13.85 16.83 21.12
N ASP A 36 -12.59 17.22 21.06
CA ASP A 36 -12.13 18.52 21.55
C ASP A 36 -12.76 19.70 20.81
N PHE A 37 -12.67 20.87 21.43
CA PHE A 37 -13.05 22.11 20.77
C PHE A 37 -12.09 22.39 19.60
N VAL A 38 -12.62 22.43 18.38
CA VAL A 38 -11.85 22.52 17.12
C VAL A 38 -12.34 23.63 16.18
N TRP A 39 -13.31 24.43 16.59
CA TRP A 39 -13.82 25.52 15.76
C TRP A 39 -12.83 26.67 15.66
N GLU A 40 -12.50 27.05 14.43
CA GLU A 40 -11.65 28.20 14.15
C GLU A 40 -12.41 29.51 14.28
N ARG A 41 -11.66 30.61 14.42
CA ARG A 41 -12.20 31.97 14.60
C ARG A 41 -13.24 32.35 13.54
N SER A 42 -13.07 31.96 12.28
CA SER A 42 -14.01 32.24 11.20
C SER A 42 -15.40 31.63 11.45
N LYS A 43 -15.47 30.41 11.99
CA LYS A 43 -16.73 29.75 12.33
C LYS A 43 -17.41 30.40 13.52
N ILE A 44 -16.63 30.87 14.50
CA ILE A 44 -17.14 31.61 15.65
C ILE A 44 -17.78 32.91 15.16
N VAL A 45 -17.10 33.70 14.33
CA VAL A 45 -17.64 34.95 13.76
C VAL A 45 -18.93 34.69 12.97
N ALA A 46 -18.95 33.67 12.10
CA ALA A 46 -20.14 33.32 11.34
C ALA A 46 -21.33 32.95 12.24
N LEU A 47 -21.09 32.24 13.35
CA LEU A 47 -22.12 31.89 14.33
C LEU A 47 -22.72 33.14 15.00
N LEU A 48 -21.87 34.09 15.41
CA LEU A 48 -22.33 35.34 16.01
C LEU A 48 -23.12 36.20 15.02
N ASP A 49 -22.67 36.24 13.76
CA ASP A 49 -23.38 36.89 12.65
C ASP A 49 -24.77 36.28 12.45
N SER A 50 -24.89 34.95 12.47
CA SER A 50 -26.18 34.26 12.36
C SER A 50 -27.13 34.65 13.50
N ILE A 51 -26.64 34.73 14.74
CA ILE A 51 -27.46 35.14 15.89
C ILE A 51 -27.93 36.59 15.75
N PHE A 52 -27.02 37.51 15.37
CA PHE A 52 -27.39 38.90 15.16
C PHE A 52 -28.39 39.07 14.02
N LYS A 53 -28.30 38.27 12.96
CA LYS A 53 -29.25 38.28 11.82
C LYS A 53 -30.53 37.47 12.07
N GLU A 54 -30.67 36.88 13.27
CA GLU A 54 -31.80 36.00 13.63
C GLU A 54 -31.94 34.77 12.71
N TYR A 55 -30.84 34.34 12.09
CA TYR A 55 -30.79 33.12 11.30
C TYR A 55 -30.74 31.89 12.20
N PRO A 56 -31.35 30.76 11.79
CA PRO A 56 -31.35 29.55 12.60
C PRO A 56 -29.94 28.98 12.75
N ILE A 57 -29.48 28.78 13.99
CA ILE A 57 -28.17 28.18 14.28
C ILE A 57 -28.24 26.66 14.54
N GLY A 58 -29.39 26.04 14.23
CA GLY A 58 -29.69 24.62 14.46
C GLY A 58 -30.19 24.31 15.88
N SER A 59 -30.54 23.05 16.12
CA SER A 59 -31.03 22.57 17.43
C SER A 59 -29.89 22.07 18.33
N PHE A 60 -30.13 22.03 19.64
CA PHE A 60 -29.26 21.39 20.63
C PHE A 60 -29.90 20.09 21.09
N PHE A 61 -29.14 19.00 21.03
CA PHE A 61 -29.59 17.70 21.54
C PHE A 61 -28.89 17.40 22.84
N LEU A 62 -29.67 17.18 23.89
CA LEU A 62 -29.19 16.90 25.23
C LEU A 62 -29.57 15.48 25.62
N TRP A 63 -28.74 14.83 26.43
CA TRP A 63 -29.01 13.54 27.04
C TRP A 63 -29.10 13.71 28.55
N GLU A 64 -30.29 13.52 29.12
CA GLU A 64 -30.47 13.50 30.57
C GLU A 64 -30.03 12.15 31.13
N THR A 65 -29.13 12.20 32.11
CA THR A 65 -28.56 11.02 32.75
C THR A 65 -28.63 11.12 34.28
N THR A 66 -28.64 9.96 34.93
CA THR A 66 -28.70 9.81 36.39
C THR A 66 -27.78 8.67 36.84
N GLY A 67 -27.30 8.72 38.08
CA GLY A 67 -26.57 7.62 38.69
C GLY A 67 -25.16 7.44 38.10
N LYS A 68 -24.87 6.21 37.63
CA LYS A 68 -23.51 5.75 37.23
C LYS A 68 -22.87 6.53 36.09
N HIS A 69 -23.64 7.22 35.26
CA HIS A 69 -23.12 7.95 34.09
C HIS A 69 -22.93 9.45 34.36
N ASN A 70 -23.27 9.95 35.54
CA ASN A 70 -23.10 11.36 35.92
C ASN A 70 -21.63 11.81 35.98
N LEU A 71 -20.70 10.85 36.03
CA LEU A 71 -19.27 11.09 36.07
C LEU A 71 -18.61 10.90 34.69
N PHE A 72 -19.38 10.49 33.67
CA PHE A 72 -18.94 10.31 32.28
C PHE A 72 -18.88 11.67 31.54
N TYR A 73 -18.21 12.64 32.14
CA TYR A 73 -18.00 13.96 31.54
C TYR A 73 -16.50 14.27 31.44
N ARG A 74 -16.19 15.20 30.55
CA ARG A 74 -14.89 15.88 30.49
C ARG A 74 -15.06 17.30 30.99
N ASP A 75 -14.08 17.77 31.76
CA ASP A 75 -13.99 19.20 32.05
C ASP A 75 -13.59 19.97 30.79
N LEU A 76 -13.91 21.26 30.76
CA LEU A 76 -13.52 22.18 29.70
C LEU A 76 -12.58 23.24 30.30
N PRO A 77 -11.35 22.85 30.74
CA PRO A 77 -10.39 23.80 31.29
C PRO A 77 -10.05 24.91 30.29
N GLU A 78 -10.13 24.64 28.99
CA GLU A 78 -9.94 25.62 27.92
C GLU A 78 -10.96 26.78 27.96
N LEU A 79 -12.09 26.59 28.63
CA LEU A 79 -13.12 27.63 28.85
C LEU A 79 -13.08 28.18 30.29
N GLY A 80 -12.14 27.76 31.13
CA GLY A 80 -12.09 28.14 32.55
C GLY A 80 -13.26 27.60 33.38
N ILE A 81 -14.02 26.63 32.85
CA ILE A 81 -15.16 26.02 33.54
C ILE A 81 -14.62 24.84 34.37
N MET A 82 -14.46 25.06 35.69
CA MET A 82 -14.10 24.03 36.67
C MET A 82 -15.16 23.91 37.78
N PRO A 83 -16.36 23.42 37.44
CA PRO A 83 -17.47 23.28 38.36
C PRO A 83 -17.22 22.11 39.31
N LYS A 84 -17.88 22.15 40.48
CA LYS A 84 -17.73 21.10 41.49
C LYS A 84 -18.13 19.74 40.92
N LYS A 85 -17.45 18.68 41.37
CA LYS A 85 -17.81 17.30 41.00
C LYS A 85 -19.28 17.06 41.39
N PRO A 86 -20.13 16.60 40.44
CA PRO A 86 -21.53 16.38 40.70
C PRO A 86 -21.70 15.23 41.71
N ARG A 87 -22.80 15.26 42.46
CA ARG A 87 -23.13 14.11 43.32
C ARG A 87 -23.65 12.95 42.48
N SER A 88 -23.46 11.71 42.95
CA SER A 88 -23.84 10.50 42.20
C SER A 88 -25.34 10.41 41.90
N ASP A 89 -26.19 11.09 42.66
CA ASP A 89 -27.65 11.14 42.54
C ASP A 89 -28.17 12.36 41.75
N GLU A 90 -27.29 13.29 41.35
CA GLU A 90 -27.66 14.54 40.70
C GLU A 90 -28.04 14.33 39.22
N LYS A 91 -29.14 14.90 38.74
CA LYS A 91 -29.48 14.79 37.31
C LYS A 91 -28.57 15.70 36.49
N LEU A 92 -27.89 15.15 35.49
CA LEU A 92 -27.05 15.93 34.57
C LEU A 92 -27.55 15.83 33.13
N LYS A 93 -27.31 16.88 32.36
CA LYS A 93 -27.55 16.91 30.92
C LYS A 93 -26.23 16.89 30.16
N PHE A 94 -26.04 15.92 29.29
CA PHE A 94 -24.89 15.81 28.41
C PHE A 94 -25.22 16.33 27.02
N ILE A 95 -24.36 17.17 26.48
CA ILE A 95 -24.54 17.69 25.13
C ILE A 95 -24.24 16.57 24.13
N LEU A 96 -25.23 16.13 23.36
CA LEU A 96 -25.05 15.22 22.23
C LEU A 96 -24.77 15.97 20.94
N ASP A 97 -25.45 17.08 20.68
CA ASP A 97 -25.16 17.93 19.53
C ASP A 97 -25.23 19.41 19.90
N GLY A 98 -24.38 20.20 19.25
CA GLY A 98 -24.21 21.63 19.52
C GLY A 98 -23.05 22.00 20.43
N GLN A 99 -22.23 21.02 20.87
CA GLN A 99 -21.05 21.26 21.73
C GLN A 99 -20.18 22.42 21.24
N GLN A 100 -19.78 22.40 19.96
CA GLN A 100 -18.89 23.42 19.41
C GLN A 100 -19.58 24.80 19.34
N ARG A 101 -20.91 24.84 19.10
CA ARG A 101 -21.69 26.07 19.07
C ARG A 101 -21.77 26.69 20.47
N ILE A 102 -22.15 25.92 21.49
CA ILE A 102 -22.27 26.44 22.86
C ILE A 102 -20.90 26.82 23.45
N CYS A 103 -19.84 26.05 23.17
CA CYS A 103 -18.48 26.39 23.60
C CYS A 103 -18.00 27.70 22.95
N SER A 104 -18.26 27.89 21.65
CA SER A 104 -17.93 29.12 20.93
C SER A 104 -18.68 30.34 21.49
N LEU A 105 -19.97 30.16 21.79
CA LEU A 105 -20.80 31.20 22.40
C LEU A 105 -20.28 31.57 23.78
N TYR A 106 -19.97 30.57 24.62
CA TYR A 106 -19.41 30.80 25.94
C TYR A 106 -18.08 31.56 25.88
N ALA A 107 -17.17 31.13 25.01
CA ALA A 107 -15.88 31.77 24.81
C ALA A 107 -16.01 33.23 24.36
N ALA A 108 -16.92 33.51 23.42
CA ALA A 108 -17.21 34.87 22.95
C ALA A 108 -17.91 35.73 24.02
N TRP A 109 -18.83 35.14 24.79
CA TRP A 109 -19.58 35.80 25.87
C TRP A 109 -18.68 36.24 27.02
N LYS A 110 -17.68 35.42 27.36
CA LYS A 110 -16.70 35.71 28.42
C LYS A 110 -15.42 36.38 27.91
N GLY A 111 -15.27 36.56 26.58
CA GLY A 111 -14.07 37.16 25.98
C GLY A 111 -12.80 36.35 26.19
N LEU A 112 -12.90 35.02 26.22
CA LEU A 112 -11.80 34.13 26.59
C LEU A 112 -10.76 33.95 25.47
N LYS A 113 -9.54 33.61 25.88
CA LYS A 113 -8.51 33.07 24.99
C LYS A 113 -8.56 31.55 25.09
N VAL A 114 -9.01 30.89 24.03
CA VAL A 114 -9.20 29.43 24.01
C VAL A 114 -8.11 28.79 23.17
N GLU A 115 -7.47 27.76 23.71
CA GLU A 115 -6.50 26.96 22.96
C GLU A 115 -7.21 25.84 22.20
N ILE A 116 -7.08 25.83 20.88
CA ILE A 116 -7.57 24.73 20.05
C ILE A 116 -6.42 23.85 19.58
N LYS A 117 -6.65 22.53 19.56
CA LYS A 117 -5.74 21.56 18.93
C LYS A 117 -6.14 21.37 17.48
N HIS A 118 -5.27 21.77 16.54
CA HIS A 118 -5.47 21.55 15.11
C HIS A 118 -4.19 20.93 14.52
N ASN A 119 -4.28 19.72 13.96
CA ASN A 119 -3.15 18.97 13.40
C ASN A 119 -1.94 18.92 14.35
N ASN A 120 -2.16 18.56 15.63
CA ASN A 120 -1.15 18.50 16.70
C ASN A 120 -0.41 19.82 16.99
N LYS A 121 -0.90 20.96 16.48
CA LYS A 121 -0.45 22.30 16.87
C LYS A 121 -1.51 22.95 17.75
N VAL A 122 -1.07 23.51 18.87
CA VAL A 122 -1.91 24.33 19.74
C VAL A 122 -1.99 25.73 19.13
N LYS A 123 -3.20 26.19 18.83
CA LYS A 123 -3.46 27.53 18.31
C LYS A 123 -4.37 28.26 19.29
N ALA A 124 -3.89 29.38 19.82
CA ALA A 124 -4.69 30.23 20.68
C ALA A 124 -5.66 31.09 19.84
N ILE A 125 -6.94 31.00 20.16
CA ILE A 125 -8.01 31.86 19.62
C ILE A 125 -8.40 32.84 20.70
N ASP A 126 -8.02 34.09 20.49
CA ASP A 126 -8.50 35.21 21.29
C ASP A 126 -9.92 35.61 20.85
N CYS A 127 -10.92 35.40 21.71
CA CYS A 127 -12.30 35.82 21.46
C CYS A 127 -12.58 37.26 21.94
N SER A 128 -11.68 37.87 22.74
CA SER A 128 -11.84 39.24 23.22
C SER A 128 -11.75 40.29 22.09
N VAL A 129 -11.18 39.91 20.95
CA VAL A 129 -11.02 40.74 19.75
C VAL A 129 -12.14 40.56 18.73
N ILE A 130 -13.14 39.73 19.02
CA ILE A 130 -14.32 39.58 18.15
C ILE A 130 -15.30 40.69 18.50
N CYS A 131 -15.38 41.68 17.63
CA CYS A 131 -16.10 42.93 17.86
C CYS A 131 -17.32 43.05 16.95
N LEU A 132 -18.41 43.59 17.49
CA LEU A 132 -19.53 44.13 16.73
C LEU A 132 -19.07 45.42 16.02
N ASP A 133 -19.29 45.51 14.72
CA ASP A 133 -19.18 46.76 13.99
C ASP A 133 -20.46 47.59 14.16
N LEU A 134 -20.39 48.65 14.97
CA LEU A 134 -21.54 49.53 15.22
C LEU A 134 -22.00 50.28 13.97
N ASP A 135 -21.17 50.37 12.93
CA ASP A 135 -21.47 51.01 11.66
C ASP A 135 -21.63 49.98 10.52
N TYR A 136 -21.95 48.70 10.83
CA TYR A 136 -22.06 47.64 9.81
C TYR A 136 -23.02 48.00 8.66
N TYR A 137 -24.07 48.79 8.94
CA TYR A 137 -25.07 49.24 7.97
C TYR A 137 -24.50 50.19 6.89
N LYS A 138 -23.29 50.72 7.09
CA LYS A 138 -22.57 51.55 6.11
C LYS A 138 -21.67 50.72 5.18
N LYS A 139 -21.58 49.40 5.39
CA LYS A 139 -20.74 48.52 4.56
C LYS A 139 -21.41 48.20 3.24
N THR A 140 -20.58 48.05 2.21
CA THR A 140 -20.97 47.38 0.97
C THR A 140 -21.04 45.87 1.19
N PRO A 141 -22.03 45.17 0.64
CA PRO A 141 -22.07 43.71 0.64
C PRO A 141 -20.82 43.10 -0.04
N ASP A 142 -20.44 41.90 0.39
CA ASP A 142 -19.42 41.10 -0.29
C ASP A 142 -19.91 40.54 -1.64
N GLU A 143 -19.06 39.77 -2.34
CA GLU A 143 -19.38 39.13 -3.62
C GLU A 143 -20.61 38.22 -3.57
N ASN A 144 -21.00 37.76 -2.39
CA ASN A 144 -22.18 36.91 -2.15
C ASN A 144 -23.38 37.70 -1.60
N GLY A 145 -23.31 39.04 -1.57
CA GLY A 145 -24.36 39.90 -1.05
C GLY A 145 -24.47 39.93 0.48
N ASN A 146 -23.47 39.42 1.21
CA ASN A 146 -23.49 39.39 2.68
C ASN A 146 -22.78 40.59 3.28
N ILE A 147 -23.34 41.14 4.36
CA ILE A 147 -22.68 42.15 5.20
C ILE A 147 -22.24 41.48 6.50
N SER A 148 -20.93 41.53 6.80
CA SER A 148 -20.38 41.04 8.07
C SER A 148 -20.72 42.00 9.21
N VAL A 149 -21.27 41.47 10.29
CA VAL A 149 -21.64 42.27 11.47
C VAL A 149 -20.55 42.20 12.54
N PHE A 150 -19.97 41.01 12.73
CA PHE A 150 -18.83 40.78 13.60
C PHE A 150 -17.52 40.68 12.82
N GLU A 151 -16.46 41.27 13.38
CA GLU A 151 -15.11 41.25 12.81
C GLU A 151 -14.04 41.09 13.88
N VAL A 152 -12.85 40.67 13.43
CA VAL A 152 -11.66 40.53 14.28
C VAL A 152 -10.88 41.83 14.22
N LYS A 153 -11.11 42.71 15.19
CA LYS A 153 -10.52 44.06 15.25
C LYS A 153 -10.13 44.41 16.69
N LYS A 154 -9.27 45.41 16.84
CA LYS A 154 -9.02 46.03 18.16
C LYS A 154 -10.21 46.89 18.52
N GLU A 155 -10.53 46.94 19.81
CA GLU A 155 -11.60 47.76 20.37
C GLU A 155 -11.41 49.25 20.01
N SER A 156 -12.50 49.89 19.62
CA SER A 156 -12.57 51.32 19.32
C SER A 156 -14.01 51.83 19.43
N ASP A 157 -14.23 53.13 19.22
CA ASP A 157 -15.57 53.74 19.22
C ASP A 157 -16.53 53.12 18.19
N ARG A 158 -16.00 52.44 17.16
CA ARG A 158 -16.77 51.73 16.13
C ARG A 158 -16.87 50.23 16.39
N TYR A 159 -15.79 49.62 16.90
CA TYR A 159 -15.71 48.17 17.09
C TYR A 159 -15.76 47.84 18.58
N LEU A 160 -16.86 47.25 19.04
CA LEU A 160 -17.03 46.87 20.44
C LEU A 160 -17.03 45.34 20.63
N PRO A 161 -16.18 44.81 21.53
CA PRO A 161 -16.18 43.39 21.86
C PRO A 161 -17.52 42.89 22.41
N LEU A 162 -17.95 41.69 22.00
CA LEU A 162 -19.23 41.12 22.43
C LEU A 162 -19.35 40.98 23.95
N TYR A 163 -18.29 40.51 24.62
CA TYR A 163 -18.29 40.31 26.08
C TYR A 163 -18.51 41.60 26.88
N LYS A 164 -18.17 42.77 26.31
CA LYS A 164 -18.43 44.08 26.92
C LYS A 164 -19.86 44.55 26.71
N ILE A 165 -20.46 44.22 25.57
CA ILE A 165 -21.86 44.53 25.27
C ILE A 165 -22.80 43.76 26.20
N ILE A 166 -22.46 42.51 26.52
CA ILE A 166 -23.28 41.63 27.34
C ILE A 166 -22.84 41.61 28.83
N GLY A 167 -21.67 42.15 29.13
CA GLY A 167 -21.10 42.18 30.48
C GLY A 167 -21.76 43.18 31.43
N GLU A 168 -21.30 43.20 32.67
CA GLU A 168 -21.87 44.05 33.74
C GLU A 168 -21.75 45.56 33.43
N ASP A 169 -20.72 45.97 32.71
CA ASP A 169 -20.43 47.37 32.38
C ASP A 169 -21.21 47.93 31.17
N HIS A 170 -22.14 47.17 30.58
CA HIS A 170 -22.82 47.52 29.33
C HIS A 170 -23.53 48.88 29.35
N LEU A 171 -24.12 49.29 30.49
CA LEU A 171 -24.78 50.59 30.64
C LEU A 171 -23.80 51.77 30.50
N SER A 172 -22.61 51.65 31.08
CA SER A 172 -21.58 52.70 31.01
C SER A 172 -21.02 52.89 29.60
N LEU A 173 -21.02 51.82 28.80
CA LEU A 173 -20.63 51.84 27.40
C LEU A 173 -21.75 52.44 26.54
N TYR A 174 -22.99 52.06 26.79
CA TYR A 174 -24.17 52.57 26.10
C TYR A 174 -24.26 54.11 26.19
N ASP A 175 -24.00 54.67 27.37
CA ASP A 175 -24.08 56.12 27.60
C ASP A 175 -23.05 56.92 26.80
N LYS A 176 -21.89 56.33 26.49
CA LYS A 176 -20.81 56.98 25.72
C LYS A 176 -21.06 56.97 24.21
N LEU A 177 -22.02 56.18 23.72
CA LEU A 177 -22.26 56.00 22.29
C LEU A 177 -23.19 57.07 21.70
N PRO A 178 -22.97 57.49 20.43
CA PRO A 178 -23.92 58.32 19.68
C PRO A 178 -25.29 57.61 19.49
N PRO A 179 -26.39 58.36 19.31
CA PRO A 179 -27.73 57.80 19.16
C PRO A 179 -27.87 56.72 18.08
N GLU A 180 -27.21 56.89 16.93
CA GLU A 180 -27.24 55.90 15.84
C GLU A 180 -26.65 54.55 16.26
N ARG A 181 -25.51 54.57 16.96
CA ARG A 181 -24.81 53.37 17.42
C ARG A 181 -25.48 52.72 18.63
N ARG A 182 -26.17 53.50 19.46
CA ARG A 182 -26.98 53.00 20.58
C ARG A 182 -28.07 52.03 20.12
N LYS A 183 -28.68 52.28 18.96
CA LYS A 183 -29.68 51.38 18.39
C LYS A 183 -29.08 50.01 18.06
N VAL A 184 -27.93 50.00 17.37
CA VAL A 184 -27.21 48.76 17.00
C VAL A 184 -26.73 48.01 18.25
N PHE A 185 -26.25 48.73 19.26
CA PHE A 185 -25.88 48.16 20.55
C PHE A 185 -27.07 47.46 21.23
N ASN A 186 -28.22 48.13 21.34
CA ASN A 186 -29.43 47.56 21.96
C ASN A 186 -29.97 46.36 21.17
N ASP A 187 -29.93 46.42 19.84
CA ASP A 187 -30.34 45.29 19.00
C ASP A 187 -29.42 44.09 19.21
N CYS A 188 -28.10 44.30 19.31
CA CYS A 188 -27.16 43.24 19.66
C CYS A 188 -27.46 42.67 21.05
N TYR A 189 -27.54 43.52 22.08
CA TYR A 189 -27.80 43.09 23.45
C TYR A 189 -29.09 42.27 23.57
N ARG A 190 -30.19 42.80 23.00
CA ARG A 190 -31.49 42.11 23.00
C ARG A 190 -31.42 40.78 22.28
N ARG A 191 -30.87 40.74 21.06
CA ARG A 191 -30.80 39.50 20.29
C ARG A 191 -29.98 38.44 21.01
N PHE A 192 -28.81 38.77 21.53
CA PHE A 192 -27.97 37.77 22.21
C PHE A 192 -28.54 37.30 23.56
N THR A 193 -29.34 38.11 24.25
CA THR A 193 -29.98 37.72 25.51
C THR A 193 -31.29 36.95 25.30
N THR A 194 -32.07 37.27 24.26
CA THR A 194 -33.39 36.68 24.04
C THR A 194 -33.46 35.69 22.87
N TYR A 195 -32.35 35.40 22.17
CA TYR A 195 -32.38 34.52 21.00
C TYR A 195 -32.92 33.13 21.37
N PRO A 196 -33.92 32.62 20.63
CA PRO A 196 -34.55 31.34 20.90
C PRO A 196 -33.71 30.16 20.38
N LEU A 197 -33.34 29.24 21.27
CA LEU A 197 -32.72 27.96 20.96
C LEU A 197 -33.74 26.83 20.94
N SER A 198 -33.69 25.99 19.91
CA SER A 198 -34.43 24.73 19.87
C SER A 198 -33.65 23.67 20.66
N VAL A 199 -34.22 23.19 21.77
CA VAL A 199 -33.59 22.17 22.63
C VAL A 199 -34.42 20.90 22.66
N VAL A 200 -33.79 19.79 22.33
CA VAL A 200 -34.39 18.45 22.37
C VAL A 200 -33.63 17.63 23.41
N THR A 201 -34.34 17.09 24.39
CA THR A 201 -33.75 16.26 25.45
C THR A 201 -34.15 14.81 25.25
N VAL A 202 -33.16 13.93 25.34
CA VAL A 202 -33.33 12.48 25.35
C VAL A 202 -33.17 12.00 26.78
N SER A 203 -34.20 11.35 27.31
CA SER A 203 -34.22 10.76 28.64
C SER A 203 -34.31 9.24 28.54
N ASN A 204 -33.90 8.53 29.60
CA ASN A 204 -33.91 7.06 29.68
C ASN A 204 -33.08 6.32 28.61
N ALA A 205 -32.18 7.01 27.90
CA ALA A 205 -31.24 6.37 26.99
C ALA A 205 -30.02 5.83 27.74
N THR A 206 -29.56 4.65 27.35
CA THR A 206 -28.25 4.12 27.72
C THR A 206 -27.12 4.86 27.00
N LEU A 207 -25.89 4.71 27.47
CA LEU A 207 -24.72 5.30 26.81
C LEU A 207 -24.60 4.87 25.33
N ASN A 208 -24.88 3.59 25.03
CA ASN A 208 -24.83 3.08 23.67
C ASN A 208 -25.89 3.72 22.78
N GLU A 209 -27.13 3.85 23.27
CA GLU A 209 -28.21 4.52 22.54
C GLU A 209 -27.92 6.02 22.36
N ALA A 210 -27.34 6.67 23.37
CA ALA A 210 -26.92 8.07 23.27
C ALA A 210 -25.81 8.27 22.22
N CYS A 211 -24.85 7.34 22.15
CA CYS A 211 -23.83 7.33 21.09
C CYS A 211 -24.46 7.08 19.71
N GLU A 212 -25.41 6.17 19.58
CA GLU A 212 -26.11 5.92 18.31
C GLU A 212 -26.94 7.12 17.86
N ILE A 213 -27.66 7.76 18.79
CA ILE A 213 -28.39 9.01 18.53
C ILE A 213 -27.43 10.11 18.09
N PHE A 214 -26.29 10.26 18.78
CA PHE A 214 -25.22 11.18 18.37
C PHE A 214 -24.77 10.90 16.93
N GLU A 215 -24.48 9.65 16.58
CA GLU A 215 -24.01 9.27 15.24
C GLU A 215 -25.05 9.59 14.15
N ARG A 216 -26.33 9.31 14.43
CA ARG A 216 -27.44 9.56 13.51
C ARG A 216 -27.69 11.05 13.29
N ILE A 217 -27.53 11.88 14.32
CA ILE A 217 -27.70 13.34 14.20
C ILE A 217 -26.49 13.99 13.52
N ASN A 218 -25.28 13.49 13.79
CA ASN A 218 -24.03 14.02 13.22
C ASN A 218 -23.74 13.58 11.78
N GLN A 219 -24.77 13.22 10.99
CA GLN A 219 -24.59 12.80 9.59
C GLN A 219 -23.97 13.88 8.69
N GLY A 220 -24.10 15.17 9.04
CA GLY A 220 -23.42 16.29 8.37
C GLY A 220 -22.08 16.72 9.01
N GLY A 221 -21.67 16.10 10.12
CA GLY A 221 -20.49 16.43 10.91
C GLY A 221 -19.36 15.39 10.81
N LYS A 222 -18.24 15.62 11.52
CA LYS A 222 -17.17 14.61 11.63
C LYS A 222 -17.69 13.46 12.51
N LYS A 223 -17.86 12.26 11.92
CA LYS A 223 -18.32 11.04 12.62
C LYS A 223 -17.43 10.72 13.83
N LEU A 224 -18.01 10.15 14.89
CA LEU A 224 -17.24 9.54 15.98
C LEU A 224 -16.32 8.47 15.40
N SER A 225 -15.09 8.41 15.87
CA SER A 225 -14.23 7.29 15.54
C SER A 225 -14.68 6.04 16.30
N LEU A 226 -14.37 4.86 15.78
CA LEU A 226 -14.63 3.60 16.50
C LEU A 226 -13.93 3.59 17.87
N PHE A 227 -12.74 4.21 17.95
CA PHE A 227 -12.01 4.38 19.20
C PHE A 227 -12.82 5.17 20.23
N ASP A 228 -13.43 6.30 19.84
CA ASP A 228 -14.23 7.13 20.76
C ASP A 228 -15.42 6.36 21.36
N LEU A 229 -16.06 5.50 20.57
CA LEU A 229 -17.14 4.63 21.03
C LEU A 229 -16.67 3.61 22.07
N ILE A 230 -15.49 3.02 21.85
CA ILE A 230 -14.91 2.04 22.78
C ILE A 230 -14.45 2.73 24.05
N VAL A 231 -13.85 3.92 23.96
CA VAL A 231 -13.54 4.75 25.12
C VAL A 231 -14.80 5.03 25.92
N ALA A 232 -15.92 5.34 25.25
CA ALA A 232 -17.20 5.54 25.91
C ALA A 232 -17.65 4.29 26.68
N SER A 233 -17.74 3.16 25.98
CA SER A 233 -18.28 1.92 26.55
C SER A 233 -17.41 1.29 27.63
N THR A 234 -16.12 1.63 27.67
CA THR A 234 -15.14 1.06 28.61
C THR A 234 -14.77 1.98 29.77
N TRP A 235 -15.34 3.18 29.84
CA TRP A 235 -15.05 4.14 30.90
C TRP A 235 -15.58 3.71 32.28
N GLY A 236 -14.80 4.01 33.33
CA GLY A 236 -15.26 4.07 34.72
C GLY A 236 -14.37 4.98 35.56
N GLU A 237 -14.78 5.31 36.78
CA GLU A 237 -14.06 6.24 37.67
C GLU A 237 -12.59 5.86 37.92
N ASP A 238 -12.29 4.57 37.86
CA ASP A 238 -11.00 3.92 38.11
C ASP A 238 -10.25 3.53 36.83
N PHE A 239 -10.81 3.79 35.63
CA PHE A 239 -10.17 3.44 34.36
C PHE A 239 -10.70 4.28 33.19
N ASP A 240 -9.78 4.96 32.49
CA ASP A 240 -10.04 5.66 31.24
C ASP A 240 -9.08 5.19 30.14
N LEU A 241 -9.63 4.59 29.09
CA LEU A 241 -8.85 4.06 27.96
C LEU A 241 -8.14 5.17 27.16
N LYS A 242 -8.72 6.37 27.05
CA LYS A 242 -8.13 7.49 26.33
C LYS A 242 -6.92 8.03 27.07
N GLU A 243 -7.03 8.25 28.37
CA GLU A 243 -5.89 8.66 29.21
C GLU A 243 -4.75 7.63 29.13
N LYS A 244 -5.10 6.33 29.21
CA LYS A 244 -4.15 5.23 29.07
C LYS A 244 -3.46 5.18 27.70
N TYR A 245 -4.20 5.43 26.63
CA TYR A 245 -3.62 5.57 25.30
C TYR A 245 -2.68 6.78 25.20
N GLU A 246 -3.04 7.93 25.76
CA GLU A 246 -2.19 9.13 25.77
C GLU A 246 -0.88 8.89 26.55
N GLU A 247 -0.94 8.18 27.68
CA GLU A 247 0.24 7.73 28.44
C GLU A 247 1.16 6.83 27.59
N LEU A 248 0.60 5.83 26.90
CA LEU A 248 1.34 4.92 26.03
C LEU A 248 1.96 5.67 24.83
N SER A 249 1.18 6.52 24.17
CA SER A 249 1.65 7.34 23.05
C SER A 249 2.77 8.28 23.48
N GLY A 250 2.68 8.88 24.68
CA GLY A 250 3.74 9.69 25.27
C GLY A 250 5.03 8.90 25.51
N ARG A 251 4.95 7.64 25.93
CA ARG A 251 6.13 6.77 26.08
C ARG A 251 6.76 6.40 24.73
N ILE A 252 5.95 6.07 23.73
CA ILE A 252 6.43 5.72 22.38
C ILE A 252 7.07 6.95 21.69
N SER A 253 6.47 8.13 21.84
CA SER A 253 7.03 9.38 21.32
C SER A 253 8.41 9.70 21.92
N LYS A 254 8.62 9.42 23.23
CA LYS A 254 9.95 9.55 23.87
C LYS A 254 11.00 8.59 23.30
N LYS A 255 10.58 7.48 22.69
CA LYS A 255 11.47 6.54 21.97
C LYS A 255 11.77 7.00 20.54
N ASN A 256 11.39 8.22 20.13
CA ASN A 256 11.61 8.74 18.77
C ASN A 256 10.91 7.91 17.67
N PHE A 257 9.86 7.16 18.00
CA PHE A 257 9.10 6.40 17.00
C PHE A 257 7.95 7.23 16.38
N GLY A 258 7.46 8.23 17.10
CA GLY A 258 6.31 9.04 16.70
C GLY A 258 5.00 8.55 17.32
N GLU A 259 3.88 9.15 16.89
CA GLU A 259 2.55 8.83 17.41
C GLU A 259 1.95 7.64 16.65
N ILE A 260 1.47 6.64 17.39
CA ILE A 260 0.73 5.50 16.83
C ILE A 260 -0.76 5.83 16.75
N PRO A 261 -1.51 5.36 15.75
CA PRO A 261 -2.96 5.55 15.69
C PRO A 261 -3.70 4.82 16.82
N PRO A 262 -4.80 5.37 17.35
CA PRO A 262 -5.59 4.73 18.41
C PRO A 262 -6.11 3.35 18.03
N GLU A 263 -6.34 3.08 16.74
CA GLU A 263 -6.80 1.79 16.23
C GLU A 263 -5.80 0.66 16.50
N VAL A 264 -4.50 0.98 16.64
CA VAL A 264 -3.49 -0.02 17.04
C VAL A 264 -3.87 -0.62 18.40
N VAL A 265 -4.32 0.20 19.35
CA VAL A 265 -4.71 -0.25 20.68
C VAL A 265 -5.98 -1.08 20.62
N THR A 266 -7.02 -0.63 19.91
CA THR A 266 -8.30 -1.34 19.85
C THR A 266 -8.20 -2.65 19.08
N HIS A 267 -7.45 -2.68 17.97
CA HIS A 267 -7.18 -3.93 17.26
C HIS A 267 -6.39 -4.91 18.13
N THR A 268 -5.33 -4.45 18.82
CA THR A 268 -4.52 -5.32 19.70
C THR A 268 -5.35 -5.89 20.84
N ALA A 269 -6.10 -5.05 21.55
CA ALA A 269 -6.98 -5.47 22.64
C ALA A 269 -8.04 -6.47 22.15
N SER A 270 -8.67 -6.20 21.01
CA SER A 270 -9.68 -7.09 20.42
C SER A 270 -9.10 -8.42 19.95
N LEU A 271 -7.91 -8.43 19.32
CA LEU A 271 -7.21 -9.67 18.95
C LEU A 271 -6.91 -10.53 20.18
N ILE A 272 -6.43 -9.92 21.26
CA ILE A 272 -6.03 -10.62 22.49
C ILE A 272 -7.25 -11.16 23.25
N LEU A 273 -8.29 -10.34 23.42
CA LEU A 273 -9.42 -10.62 24.31
C LEU A 273 -10.59 -11.31 23.61
N LYS A 274 -10.82 -11.04 22.32
CA LYS A 274 -11.94 -11.59 21.54
C LYS A 274 -11.49 -12.54 20.42
N GLY A 275 -10.20 -12.59 20.09
CA GLY A 275 -9.65 -13.42 19.00
C GLY A 275 -9.89 -12.86 17.59
N TYR A 276 -10.60 -11.74 17.47
CA TYR A 276 -10.94 -11.08 16.22
C TYR A 276 -10.91 -9.57 16.44
N CYS A 277 -10.63 -8.80 15.39
CA CYS A 277 -10.53 -7.34 15.48
C CYS A 277 -11.47 -6.59 14.53
N ASN A 278 -12.51 -7.24 14.01
CA ASN A 278 -13.52 -6.51 13.26
C ASN A 278 -14.34 -5.59 14.18
N LYS A 279 -14.99 -4.58 13.59
CA LYS A 279 -15.78 -3.59 14.34
C LYS A 279 -16.73 -4.20 15.39
N ILE A 280 -17.39 -5.33 15.10
CA ILE A 280 -18.34 -5.97 16.02
C ILE A 280 -17.64 -6.42 17.30
N TYR A 281 -16.48 -7.08 17.18
CA TYR A 281 -15.73 -7.55 18.35
C TYR A 281 -15.06 -6.42 19.13
N GLN A 282 -14.60 -5.37 18.44
CA GLN A 282 -14.05 -4.19 19.11
C GLN A 282 -15.09 -3.50 20.00
N LEU A 283 -16.35 -3.39 19.54
CA LEU A 283 -17.45 -2.82 20.33
C LEU A 283 -17.89 -3.69 21.52
N GLN A 284 -17.51 -4.98 21.53
CA GLN A 284 -17.81 -5.90 22.63
C GLN A 284 -16.74 -5.90 23.74
N LEU A 285 -15.70 -5.07 23.61
CA LEU A 285 -14.70 -4.91 24.66
C LEU A 285 -15.33 -4.28 25.90
N ARG A 286 -15.12 -4.91 27.07
CA ARG A 286 -15.63 -4.43 28.35
C ARG A 286 -14.53 -3.78 29.18
N LYS A 287 -14.89 -2.79 30.00
CA LYS A 287 -14.00 -2.10 30.94
C LYS A 287 -13.07 -3.05 31.69
N GLU A 288 -13.65 -4.00 32.42
CA GLU A 288 -12.88 -4.92 33.28
C GLU A 288 -11.95 -5.84 32.48
N GLU A 289 -12.29 -6.18 31.23
CA GLU A 289 -11.41 -6.97 30.37
C GLU A 289 -10.19 -6.17 29.95
N ILE A 290 -10.37 -4.91 29.52
CA ILE A 290 -9.24 -4.06 29.13
C ILE A 290 -8.40 -3.70 30.35
N LYS A 291 -9.02 -3.22 31.43
CA LYS A 291 -8.34 -2.77 32.64
C LYS A 291 -7.40 -3.84 33.18
N ASN A 292 -7.88 -5.09 33.31
CA ASN A 292 -7.09 -6.18 33.88
C ASN A 292 -5.96 -6.67 32.97
N ASN A 293 -5.99 -6.35 31.67
CA ASN A 293 -4.99 -6.78 30.70
C ASN A 293 -4.17 -5.60 30.13
N TRP A 294 -4.41 -4.36 30.60
CA TRP A 294 -3.87 -3.14 29.99
C TRP A 294 -2.34 -3.13 29.99
N ASP A 295 -1.70 -3.42 31.11
CA ASP A 295 -0.24 -3.37 31.22
C ASP A 295 0.43 -4.37 30.29
N GLY A 296 -0.17 -5.57 30.14
CA GLY A 296 0.29 -6.57 29.18
C GLY A 296 0.08 -6.11 27.73
N ILE A 297 -1.05 -5.52 27.39
CA ILE A 297 -1.33 -4.98 26.05
C ILE A 297 -0.33 -3.87 25.71
N ALA A 298 -0.15 -2.90 26.61
CA ALA A 298 0.76 -1.78 26.42
C ALA A 298 2.21 -2.25 26.28
N SER A 299 2.66 -3.16 27.14
CA SER A 299 4.00 -3.75 27.06
C SER A 299 4.21 -4.52 25.76
N ALA A 300 3.21 -5.27 25.29
CA ALA A 300 3.32 -6.02 24.05
C ALA A 300 3.38 -5.10 22.80
N ILE A 301 2.66 -3.97 22.81
CA ILE A 301 2.79 -2.93 21.78
C ILE A 301 4.19 -2.33 21.79
N GLU A 302 4.74 -2.01 22.96
CA GLU A 302 6.11 -1.49 23.08
C GLU A 302 7.14 -2.50 22.55
N GLN A 303 7.02 -3.78 22.89
CA GLN A 303 7.89 -4.84 22.39
C GLN A 303 7.77 -5.06 20.88
N ALA A 304 6.55 -4.96 20.33
CA ALA A 304 6.34 -5.02 18.88
C ALA A 304 7.07 -3.88 18.17
N ILE A 305 7.01 -2.66 18.70
CA ILE A 305 7.72 -1.50 18.16
C ILE A 305 9.23 -1.68 18.28
N ASP A 306 9.72 -2.17 19.42
CA ASP A 306 11.15 -2.45 19.64
C ASP A 306 11.67 -3.52 18.65
N HIS A 307 10.86 -4.54 18.34
CA HIS A 307 11.20 -5.53 17.31
C HIS A 307 11.27 -4.90 15.91
N LEU A 308 10.26 -4.11 15.53
CA LEU A 308 10.19 -3.46 14.22
C LEU A 308 11.37 -2.51 14.00
N THR A 309 11.74 -1.74 15.02
CA THR A 309 12.83 -0.75 14.99
C THR A 309 14.22 -1.41 14.99
N GLY A 310 14.39 -2.49 15.76
CA GLY A 310 15.64 -3.22 15.91
C GLY A 310 15.98 -4.13 14.72
N SER A 311 14.98 -4.82 14.18
CA SER A 311 15.22 -5.93 13.24
C SER A 311 14.69 -5.72 11.82
N LEU A 312 13.73 -4.82 11.63
CA LEU A 312 13.00 -4.67 10.35
C LEU A 312 13.16 -3.29 9.70
N GLY A 313 13.97 -2.40 10.28
CA GLY A 313 14.30 -1.10 9.69
C GLY A 313 13.20 -0.05 9.84
N VAL A 314 12.17 -0.32 10.64
CA VAL A 314 11.07 0.63 10.90
C VAL A 314 11.55 1.67 11.91
N LYS A 315 12.19 2.76 11.46
CA LYS A 315 12.76 3.77 12.37
C LYS A 315 11.72 4.70 12.99
N ILE A 316 10.67 5.01 12.24
CA ILE A 316 9.54 5.83 12.68
C ILE A 316 8.21 5.18 12.26
N PHE A 317 7.12 5.61 12.88
CA PHE A 317 5.78 5.11 12.56
C PHE A 317 5.42 5.29 11.07
N ASP A 318 5.85 6.39 10.44
CA ASP A 318 5.59 6.63 9.01
C ASP A 318 6.27 5.60 8.08
N PHE A 319 7.25 4.82 8.57
CA PHE A 319 7.87 3.74 7.83
C PHE A 319 7.13 2.41 8.01
N VAL A 320 6.20 2.31 8.96
CA VAL A 320 5.40 1.11 9.17
C VAL A 320 4.52 0.88 7.93
N PRO A 321 4.59 -0.26 7.24
CA PRO A 321 3.77 -0.52 6.06
C PRO A 321 2.27 -0.45 6.35
N TYR A 322 1.84 -1.03 7.48
CA TYR A 322 0.47 -0.93 8.00
C TYR A 322 0.45 -0.89 9.54
N PRO A 323 -0.42 -0.09 10.17
CA PRO A 323 -0.57 -0.09 11.63
C PRO A 323 -0.91 -1.48 12.21
N SER A 324 -1.60 -2.31 11.42
CA SER A 324 -1.90 -3.72 11.70
C SER A 324 -0.69 -4.56 12.06
N PHE A 325 0.50 -4.19 11.57
CA PHE A 325 1.72 -4.94 11.86
C PHE A 325 2.06 -4.87 13.34
N ILE A 326 1.92 -3.68 13.93
CA ILE A 326 2.13 -3.46 15.36
C ILE A 326 1.13 -4.32 16.15
N SER A 327 -0.15 -4.34 15.75
CA SER A 327 -1.18 -5.10 16.47
C SER A 327 -0.99 -6.61 16.45
N LEU A 328 -0.57 -7.18 15.30
CA LEU A 328 -0.35 -8.63 15.17
C LEU A 328 0.92 -9.07 15.89
N LEU A 329 1.99 -8.27 15.84
CA LEU A 329 3.20 -8.54 16.63
C LEU A 329 2.93 -8.38 18.13
N ALA A 330 2.16 -7.36 18.52
CA ALA A 330 1.76 -7.19 19.92
C ALA A 330 0.92 -8.37 20.41
N TYR A 331 0.04 -8.92 19.57
CA TYR A 331 -0.66 -10.17 19.88
C TYR A 331 0.31 -11.32 20.15
N LEU A 332 1.35 -11.49 19.32
CA LEU A 332 2.37 -12.53 19.51
C LEU A 332 3.13 -12.36 20.84
N TYR A 333 3.63 -11.15 21.12
CA TYR A 333 4.34 -10.84 22.36
C TYR A 333 3.46 -10.96 23.61
N TYR A 334 2.17 -10.67 23.48
CA TYR A 334 1.23 -10.85 24.59
C TYR A 334 1.03 -12.34 24.93
N LYS A 335 0.89 -13.19 23.90
CA LYS A 335 0.67 -14.63 24.09
C LYS A 335 1.95 -15.39 24.42
N SER A 336 3.11 -14.87 24.03
CA SER A 336 4.44 -15.37 24.41
C SER A 336 5.21 -14.26 25.14
N PRO A 337 5.03 -14.11 26.47
CA PRO A 337 5.64 -13.03 27.25
C PRO A 337 7.15 -13.24 27.50
N ARG A 338 7.88 -13.75 26.50
CA ARG A 338 9.34 -13.81 26.50
C ARG A 338 9.89 -12.48 25.97
N HIS A 339 10.93 -11.96 26.60
CA HIS A 339 11.61 -10.73 26.15
C HIS A 339 12.21 -10.86 24.73
N SER A 340 12.53 -12.08 24.30
CA SER A 340 13.05 -12.39 22.96
C SER A 340 12.29 -13.56 22.36
N LEU A 341 11.90 -13.42 21.09
CA LEU A 341 11.35 -14.52 20.31
C LEU A 341 12.46 -15.50 19.94
N ASP A 342 12.12 -16.78 19.82
CA ASP A 342 13.05 -17.80 19.33
C ASP A 342 13.47 -17.47 17.89
N LYS A 343 14.65 -17.94 17.48
CA LYS A 343 15.21 -17.62 16.15
C LYS A 343 14.27 -18.02 15.01
N GLU A 344 13.67 -19.20 15.08
CA GLU A 344 12.74 -19.71 14.06
C GLU A 344 11.46 -18.87 13.97
N VAL A 345 10.90 -18.47 15.12
CA VAL A 345 9.73 -17.59 15.17
C VAL A 345 10.08 -16.21 14.58
N THR A 346 11.27 -15.70 14.91
CA THR A 346 11.77 -14.42 14.39
C THR A 346 11.91 -14.44 12.87
N GLU A 347 12.51 -15.50 12.31
CA GLU A 347 12.65 -15.66 10.85
C GLU A 347 11.30 -15.70 10.14
N LYS A 348 10.30 -16.42 10.68
CA LYS A 348 8.95 -16.44 10.11
C LYS A 348 8.20 -15.12 10.25
N VAL A 349 8.42 -14.39 11.34
CA VAL A 349 7.90 -13.03 11.50
C VAL A 349 8.49 -12.09 10.45
N HIS A 350 9.79 -12.19 10.17
CA HIS A 350 10.45 -11.38 9.13
C HIS A 350 9.92 -11.76 7.75
N GLU A 351 9.79 -13.05 7.46
CA GLU A 351 9.19 -13.56 6.22
C GLU A 351 7.77 -13.00 6.02
N TRP A 352 6.93 -13.04 7.07
CA TRP A 352 5.58 -12.47 7.05
C TRP A 352 5.61 -10.96 6.80
N PHE A 353 6.45 -10.21 7.51
CA PHE A 353 6.56 -8.75 7.38
C PHE A 353 6.85 -8.34 5.92
N TRP A 354 7.87 -8.95 5.31
CA TRP A 354 8.28 -8.62 3.95
C TRP A 354 7.24 -9.06 2.93
N LYS A 355 6.74 -10.30 3.04
CA LYS A 355 5.71 -10.80 2.12
C LYS A 355 4.42 -10.00 2.21
N ALA A 356 3.94 -9.67 3.41
CA ALA A 356 2.71 -8.91 3.61
C ALA A 356 2.82 -7.48 3.06
N SER A 357 3.99 -6.86 3.19
CA SER A 357 4.25 -5.52 2.65
C SER A 357 4.28 -5.52 1.13
N LEU A 358 5.03 -6.45 0.52
CA LEU A 358 5.23 -6.53 -0.93
C LEU A 358 4.03 -7.14 -1.68
N SER A 359 3.16 -7.87 -0.99
CA SER A 359 1.86 -8.31 -1.51
C SER A 359 0.75 -7.29 -1.26
N GLU A 360 1.02 -6.19 -0.55
CA GLU A 360 0.02 -5.20 -0.11
C GLU A 360 -1.19 -5.83 0.59
N ARG A 361 -0.92 -6.80 1.47
CA ARG A 361 -1.92 -7.74 2.02
C ARG A 361 -3.10 -7.06 2.70
N TYR A 362 -2.88 -5.92 3.35
CA TYR A 362 -3.88 -5.25 4.18
C TYR A 362 -4.51 -4.02 3.51
N THR A 363 -4.25 -3.78 2.23
CA THR A 363 -4.89 -2.66 1.50
C THR A 363 -6.41 -2.80 1.43
N ALA A 364 -6.93 -4.03 1.37
CA ALA A 364 -8.36 -4.32 1.39
C ALA A 364 -8.69 -5.34 2.49
N ALA A 365 -9.89 -5.22 3.08
CA ALA A 365 -10.39 -6.12 4.12
C ALA A 365 -9.40 -6.37 5.28
N MET A 366 -8.70 -5.30 5.70
CA MET A 366 -7.63 -5.32 6.71
C MET A 366 -8.00 -6.14 7.95
N GLU A 367 -9.13 -5.85 8.60
CA GLU A 367 -9.54 -6.52 9.84
C GLU A 367 -9.75 -8.03 9.66
N SER A 368 -10.35 -8.44 8.53
CA SER A 368 -10.55 -9.85 8.20
C SER A 368 -9.23 -10.57 7.95
N LYS A 369 -8.30 -9.93 7.22
CA LYS A 369 -6.96 -10.46 6.96
C LYS A 369 -6.10 -10.54 8.21
N MET A 370 -6.22 -9.58 9.13
CA MET A 370 -5.59 -9.68 10.45
C MET A 370 -6.11 -10.89 11.23
N GLY A 371 -7.42 -11.12 11.24
CA GLY A 371 -8.00 -12.31 11.89
C GLY A 371 -7.58 -13.63 11.24
N GLU A 372 -7.42 -13.66 9.92
CA GLU A 372 -6.86 -14.80 9.16
C GLU A 372 -5.40 -15.05 9.56
N ASP A 373 -4.54 -14.03 9.52
CA ASP A 373 -3.11 -14.17 9.82
C ASP A 373 -2.85 -14.52 11.29
N ARG A 374 -3.62 -13.95 12.21
CA ARG A 374 -3.58 -14.34 13.63
C ARG A 374 -3.72 -15.86 13.75
N ARG A 375 -4.71 -16.45 13.07
CA ARG A 375 -5.03 -17.88 13.15
C ARG A 375 -4.06 -18.76 12.37
N GLU A 376 -3.76 -18.37 11.13
CA GLU A 376 -3.03 -19.21 10.19
C GLU A 376 -1.51 -19.10 10.33
N ILE A 377 -1.03 -18.02 10.96
CA ILE A 377 0.40 -17.71 11.14
C ILE A 377 0.73 -17.64 12.63
N PHE A 378 0.23 -16.63 13.33
CA PHE A 378 0.68 -16.32 14.70
C PHE A 378 0.31 -17.40 15.73
N ASP A 379 -0.92 -17.95 15.68
CA ASP A 379 -1.34 -19.05 16.56
C ASP A 379 -0.54 -20.33 16.30
N LYS A 380 -0.13 -20.58 15.04
CA LYS A 380 0.70 -21.74 14.68
C LYS A 380 2.13 -21.56 15.18
N LEU A 381 2.68 -20.35 15.05
CA LEU A 381 3.99 -19.99 15.63
C LEU A 381 4.00 -20.18 17.16
N LEU A 382 2.90 -19.85 17.83
CA LEU A 382 2.74 -20.06 19.28
C LEU A 382 2.57 -21.54 19.68
N SER A 383 2.22 -22.41 18.73
CA SER A 383 1.96 -23.83 18.96
C SER A 383 3.08 -24.74 18.41
N ASP A 384 4.26 -24.18 18.09
CA ASP A 384 5.40 -24.87 17.46
C ASP A 384 5.04 -25.61 16.16
N LYS A 385 4.08 -25.06 15.40
CA LYS A 385 3.70 -25.56 14.06
C LYS A 385 4.18 -24.59 13.00
N GLU A 386 4.84 -25.09 11.96
CA GLU A 386 5.35 -24.24 10.88
C GLU A 386 4.18 -23.63 10.07
N PRO A 387 4.05 -22.28 10.01
CA PRO A 387 3.01 -21.64 9.22
C PRO A 387 3.43 -21.55 7.74
N LYS A 388 2.43 -21.65 6.84
CA LYS A 388 2.64 -21.44 5.39
C LYS A 388 2.25 -20.00 5.02
N ILE A 389 3.23 -19.19 4.64
CA ILE A 389 3.04 -17.78 4.26
C ILE A 389 3.03 -17.67 2.72
N ASN A 390 1.85 -17.87 2.15
CA ASN A 390 1.63 -17.94 0.69
C ASN A 390 0.98 -16.65 0.16
N PHE A 391 1.66 -15.52 0.31
CA PHE A 391 1.18 -14.25 -0.23
C PHE A 391 1.75 -14.02 -1.63
N GLN A 392 0.90 -13.63 -2.58
CA GLN A 392 1.34 -13.30 -3.92
C GLN A 392 2.00 -11.92 -3.91
N ILE A 393 3.33 -11.88 -4.09
CA ILE A 393 4.07 -10.63 -4.19
C ILE A 393 3.62 -9.89 -5.45
N THR A 394 3.23 -8.63 -5.28
CA THR A 394 2.77 -7.76 -6.38
C THR A 394 3.82 -6.74 -6.81
N ALA A 395 4.93 -6.63 -6.07
CA ALA A 395 6.03 -5.73 -6.34
C ALA A 395 6.93 -6.25 -7.48
N ASP A 396 6.44 -6.16 -8.71
CA ASP A 396 7.24 -6.39 -9.91
C ASP A 396 8.05 -5.13 -10.32
N GLU A 397 8.86 -5.25 -11.37
CA GLU A 397 9.74 -4.17 -11.83
C GLU A 397 8.95 -2.95 -12.28
N GLU A 398 7.81 -3.16 -12.94
CA GLU A 398 6.94 -2.07 -13.40
C GLU A 398 6.33 -1.30 -12.22
N LYS A 399 5.82 -2.02 -11.21
CA LYS A 399 5.25 -1.39 -10.02
C LYS A 399 6.29 -0.65 -9.22
N ILE A 400 7.49 -1.21 -9.05
CA ILE A 400 8.61 -0.54 -8.38
C ILE A 400 9.03 0.72 -9.15
N ALA A 401 9.13 0.63 -10.48
CA ALA A 401 9.50 1.76 -11.34
C ALA A 401 8.51 2.93 -11.28
N ASN A 402 7.22 2.65 -11.10
CA ASN A 402 6.16 3.67 -11.12
C ASN A 402 5.71 4.14 -9.73
N THR A 403 6.18 3.53 -8.64
CA THR A 403 5.78 3.93 -7.28
C THR A 403 6.44 5.23 -6.86
N THR A 404 5.64 6.15 -6.29
CA THR A 404 6.12 7.45 -5.83
C THR A 404 6.29 7.51 -4.32
N ILE A 405 7.24 8.33 -3.85
CA ILE A 405 7.47 8.61 -2.42
C ILE A 405 6.36 9.47 -1.79
N SER A 406 5.63 10.23 -2.62
CA SER A 406 4.56 11.14 -2.19
C SER A 406 3.30 10.40 -1.75
N THR A 407 3.06 9.24 -2.33
CA THR A 407 1.89 8.41 -2.03
C THR A 407 2.26 7.43 -0.92
N LYS A 408 1.63 7.54 0.25
CA LYS A 408 1.81 6.54 1.31
C LYS A 408 1.31 5.18 0.82
N SER A 409 2.21 4.22 0.65
CA SER A 409 1.93 2.84 0.24
C SER A 409 2.79 1.86 1.02
N ALA A 410 2.34 0.61 1.12
CA ALA A 410 3.11 -0.43 1.78
C ALA A 410 4.43 -0.73 1.06
N LEU A 411 4.46 -0.64 -0.27
CA LEU A 411 5.68 -0.82 -1.06
C LEU A 411 6.70 0.30 -0.80
N ARG A 412 6.27 1.57 -0.76
CA ARG A 412 7.13 2.70 -0.37
C ARG A 412 7.73 2.48 1.02
N ASN A 413 6.89 2.11 1.98
CA ASN A 413 7.32 1.92 3.36
C ASN A 413 8.26 0.70 3.51
N ALA A 414 8.01 -0.39 2.78
CA ALA A 414 8.92 -1.52 2.68
C ALA A 414 10.28 -1.10 2.08
N PHE A 415 10.27 -0.24 1.06
CA PHE A 415 11.50 0.30 0.47
C PHE A 415 12.33 1.10 1.49
N PHE A 416 11.70 1.96 2.29
CA PHE A 416 12.37 2.70 3.36
C PHE A 416 12.93 1.79 4.45
N CYS A 417 12.16 0.80 4.89
CA CYS A 417 12.60 -0.20 5.85
C CYS A 417 13.83 -0.97 5.35
N MET A 418 13.80 -1.39 4.09
CA MET A 418 14.91 -2.11 3.47
C MET A 418 16.17 -1.24 3.40
N LEU A 419 16.04 0.00 2.92
CA LEU A 419 17.19 0.92 2.87
C LEU A 419 17.73 1.19 4.28
N ALA A 420 16.86 1.36 5.28
CA ALA A 420 17.27 1.56 6.67
C ALA A 420 18.11 0.39 7.21
N LEU A 421 17.74 -0.86 6.87
CA LEU A 421 18.50 -2.05 7.25
C LEU A 421 19.88 -2.13 6.59
N ARG A 422 20.06 -1.48 5.44
CA ARG A 422 21.36 -1.40 4.76
C ARG A 422 22.28 -0.31 5.32
N THR A 423 21.85 0.42 6.34
CA THR A 423 22.63 1.47 7.02
C THR A 423 23.22 2.46 6.02
N PRO A 424 22.37 3.31 5.39
CA PRO A 424 22.80 4.23 4.35
C PRO A 424 23.91 5.15 4.87
N LYS A 425 24.93 5.38 4.04
CA LYS A 425 26.15 6.11 4.41
C LYS A 425 26.29 7.50 3.78
N HIS A 426 26.97 8.40 4.47
CA HIS A 426 27.22 9.75 4.01
C HIS A 426 28.14 9.77 2.77
N PHE A 427 27.75 10.45 1.69
CA PHE A 427 28.49 10.46 0.42
C PHE A 427 29.93 10.95 0.54
N ARG A 428 30.17 11.98 1.37
CA ARG A 428 31.52 12.49 1.67
C ARG A 428 32.30 11.67 2.69
N THR A 429 31.75 11.41 3.87
CA THR A 429 32.52 10.89 5.02
C THR A 429 32.48 9.37 5.14
N ASN A 430 31.64 8.68 4.37
CA ASN A 430 31.37 7.23 4.48
C ASN A 430 30.81 6.83 5.87
N GLU A 431 30.42 7.78 6.72
CA GLU A 431 29.83 7.50 8.02
C GLU A 431 28.37 7.08 7.87
N PRO A 432 27.87 6.11 8.68
CA PRO A 432 26.45 5.77 8.67
C PRO A 432 25.57 6.97 9.01
N ILE A 433 24.52 7.18 8.23
CA ILE A 433 23.55 8.26 8.47
C ILE A 433 22.69 7.88 9.68
N SER A 434 22.66 8.76 10.69
CA SER A 434 21.77 8.60 11.84
C SER A 434 20.32 8.73 11.39
N MET A 435 19.59 7.61 11.45
CA MET A 435 18.16 7.55 11.10
C MET A 435 17.29 7.81 12.34
N ASP A 436 17.43 8.99 12.93
CA ASP A 436 16.62 9.43 14.07
C ASP A 436 15.26 10.01 13.62
N TYR A 437 14.37 10.28 14.58
CA TYR A 437 13.04 10.80 14.28
C TYR A 437 13.07 12.11 13.49
N ASN A 438 13.96 13.04 13.86
CA ASN A 438 14.00 14.35 13.23
C ASN A 438 14.41 14.20 11.76
N PHE A 439 15.50 13.48 11.51
CA PHE A 439 15.95 13.15 10.16
C PHE A 439 14.89 12.40 9.36
N CYS A 440 14.29 11.35 9.94
CA CYS A 440 13.32 10.54 9.25
C CYS A 440 11.98 11.27 8.98
N SER A 441 11.55 12.15 9.89
CA SER A 441 10.31 12.91 9.77
C SER A 441 10.36 13.94 8.64
N GLU A 442 11.55 14.42 8.29
CA GLU A 442 11.74 15.36 7.17
C GLU A 442 11.43 14.74 5.80
N PHE A 443 11.51 13.40 5.66
CA PHE A 443 11.15 12.68 4.43
C PHE A 443 9.65 12.60 4.13
N ASN A 444 8.81 13.17 4.99
CA ASN A 444 7.40 13.38 4.69
C ASN A 444 7.16 14.50 3.66
N HIS A 445 8.20 15.24 3.26
CA HIS A 445 8.13 16.24 2.20
C HIS A 445 8.64 15.66 0.86
N PRO A 446 7.78 15.48 -0.16
CA PRO A 446 8.16 14.90 -1.46
C PRO A 446 9.28 15.65 -2.18
N GLU A 447 9.46 16.92 -1.87
CA GLU A 447 10.39 17.81 -2.55
C GLU A 447 11.86 17.66 -2.11
N LYS A 448 12.16 16.73 -1.21
CA LYS A 448 13.50 16.59 -0.65
C LYS A 448 14.07 15.19 -0.90
N HIS A 449 15.33 15.15 -1.32
CA HIS A 449 16.21 13.97 -1.39
C HIS A 449 16.05 13.06 -2.63
N HIS A 450 16.34 13.65 -3.79
CA HIS A 450 16.38 12.97 -5.10
C HIS A 450 17.82 12.77 -5.56
N ILE A 451 18.09 11.63 -6.20
CA ILE A 451 19.39 11.36 -6.83
C ILE A 451 19.53 12.26 -8.07
N PHE A 452 18.53 12.26 -8.95
CA PHE A 452 18.37 13.25 -10.01
C PHE A 452 17.48 14.39 -9.50
N PRO A 453 18.00 15.61 -9.29
CA PRO A 453 17.21 16.71 -8.75
C PRO A 453 16.06 17.12 -9.67
N LYS A 454 14.94 17.55 -9.09
CA LYS A 454 13.74 18.01 -9.82
C LYS A 454 14.04 19.06 -10.89
N ASN A 455 14.86 20.07 -10.56
CA ASN A 455 15.22 21.13 -11.50
C ASN A 455 16.08 20.60 -12.67
N HIS A 456 16.93 19.61 -12.43
CA HIS A 456 17.71 18.96 -13.48
C HIS A 456 16.80 18.18 -14.44
N LEU A 457 15.88 17.37 -13.92
CA LEU A 457 14.91 16.60 -14.72
C LEU A 457 14.00 17.52 -15.55
N SER A 458 13.48 18.59 -14.92
CA SER A 458 12.62 19.56 -15.60
C SER A 458 13.32 20.29 -16.75
N LYS A 459 14.61 20.63 -16.60
CA LYS A 459 15.42 21.23 -17.68
C LYS A 459 15.56 20.30 -18.91
N HIS A 460 15.54 18.98 -18.68
CA HIS A 460 15.67 17.96 -19.73
C HIS A 460 14.32 17.40 -20.20
N GLY A 461 13.19 18.00 -19.80
CA GLY A 461 11.86 17.53 -20.18
C GLY A 461 11.49 16.15 -19.62
N GLN A 462 12.14 15.71 -18.54
CA GLN A 462 11.90 14.42 -17.91
C GLN A 462 11.04 14.59 -16.64
N SER A 463 10.23 13.57 -16.35
CA SER A 463 9.38 13.49 -15.16
C SER A 463 9.75 12.28 -14.30
N GLY A 464 9.29 12.26 -13.05
CA GLY A 464 9.53 11.15 -12.13
C GLY A 464 10.48 11.48 -10.98
N GLU A 465 10.62 12.77 -10.66
CA GLU A 465 11.43 13.22 -9.53
C GLU A 465 11.08 12.47 -8.23
N ASN A 466 9.79 12.18 -8.02
CA ASN A 466 9.28 11.53 -6.81
C ASN A 466 9.27 10.00 -6.87
N LEU A 467 9.89 9.35 -7.84
CA LEU A 467 9.92 7.88 -7.89
C LEU A 467 10.76 7.30 -6.75
N ILE A 468 10.35 6.16 -6.18
CA ILE A 468 11.13 5.47 -5.14
C ILE A 468 12.53 5.09 -5.64
N ALA A 469 12.67 4.81 -6.93
CA ALA A 469 13.96 4.52 -7.55
C ALA A 469 14.88 5.76 -7.59
N ASN A 470 14.33 6.98 -7.68
CA ASN A 470 15.08 8.22 -7.67
C ASN A 470 15.40 8.73 -6.25
N PHE A 471 15.03 7.99 -5.21
CA PHE A 471 15.20 8.42 -3.82
C PHE A 471 16.48 7.84 -3.17
N CYS A 472 17.08 8.63 -2.28
CA CYS A 472 18.12 8.16 -1.36
C CYS A 472 18.09 8.94 -0.03
N PHE A 473 18.58 8.32 1.05
CA PHE A 473 18.75 8.99 2.32
C PHE A 473 20.02 9.84 2.29
N ILE A 474 19.89 11.16 2.32
CA ILE A 474 21.03 12.09 2.46
C ILE A 474 20.72 13.17 3.50
N PRO A 475 21.70 13.58 4.32
CA PRO A 475 21.59 14.72 5.24
C PRO A 475 21.17 16.02 4.57
N ALA A 476 20.48 16.88 5.33
CA ALA A 476 20.05 18.19 4.85
C ALA A 476 21.23 19.06 4.36
N GLU A 477 22.40 18.93 4.97
CA GLU A 477 23.63 19.60 4.52
C GLU A 477 24.06 19.16 3.12
N LEU A 478 24.13 17.85 2.84
CA LEU A 478 24.48 17.31 1.53
C LEU A 478 23.43 17.68 0.49
N ASN A 479 22.15 17.62 0.86
CA ASN A 479 21.07 18.01 -0.02
C ASN A 479 21.17 19.49 -0.44
N LYS A 480 21.54 20.38 0.50
CA LYS A 480 21.82 21.81 0.22
C LYS A 480 23.08 22.05 -0.59
N GLU A 481 24.00 21.11 -0.62
CA GLU A 481 25.21 21.21 -1.42
C GLU A 481 25.02 20.71 -2.86
N ILE A 482 24.20 19.65 -3.01
CA ILE A 482 23.84 19.07 -4.31
C ILE A 482 22.93 20.04 -5.07
N LEU A 483 21.89 20.61 -4.42
CA LEU A 483 20.91 21.51 -5.04
C LEU A 483 20.35 20.96 -6.36
N ASP A 484 20.65 21.59 -7.49
CA ASP A 484 20.21 21.23 -8.83
C ASP A 484 21.33 20.66 -9.72
N LYS A 485 22.48 20.31 -9.13
CA LYS A 485 23.62 19.70 -9.85
C LYS A 485 23.26 18.31 -10.37
N SER A 486 23.80 17.95 -11.54
CA SER A 486 23.61 16.63 -12.12
C SER A 486 24.36 15.55 -11.32
N PRO A 487 23.85 14.31 -11.30
CA PRO A 487 24.57 13.17 -10.74
C PRO A 487 26.00 13.03 -11.24
N SER A 488 26.25 13.23 -12.54
CA SER A 488 27.60 13.21 -13.12
C SER A 488 28.57 14.17 -12.41
N ASP A 489 28.12 15.41 -12.16
CA ASP A 489 28.91 16.47 -11.53
C ASP A 489 29.22 16.16 -10.06
N TYR A 490 28.19 15.92 -9.25
CA TYR A 490 28.38 15.79 -7.81
C TYR A 490 28.88 14.40 -7.41
N PHE A 491 28.58 13.33 -8.15
CA PHE A 491 29.20 12.02 -7.90
C PHE A 491 30.70 12.08 -8.20
N SER A 492 31.13 12.71 -9.30
CA SER A 492 32.57 12.84 -9.59
C SER A 492 33.31 13.65 -8.51
N LYS A 493 32.64 14.64 -7.91
CA LYS A 493 33.17 15.37 -6.76
C LYS A 493 33.36 14.45 -5.56
N PHE A 494 32.33 13.71 -5.15
CA PHE A 494 32.41 12.85 -3.96
C PHE A 494 33.29 11.63 -4.16
N ASP A 495 33.40 11.09 -5.38
CA ASP A 495 34.33 10.02 -5.73
C ASP A 495 35.80 10.42 -5.48
N LYS A 496 36.13 11.71 -5.67
CA LYS A 496 37.46 12.25 -5.35
C LYS A 496 37.66 12.53 -3.86
N GLU A 497 36.60 12.90 -3.15
CA GLU A 497 36.65 13.23 -1.71
C GLU A 497 36.61 11.98 -0.82
N ASN A 498 35.95 10.91 -1.27
CA ASN A 498 35.70 9.68 -0.52
C ASN A 498 36.34 8.48 -1.22
N SER A 499 37.45 7.98 -0.66
CA SER A 499 38.15 6.81 -1.22
C SER A 499 37.33 5.51 -1.22
N ASP A 500 36.20 5.46 -0.49
CA ASP A 500 35.30 4.31 -0.39
C ASP A 500 33.88 4.63 -0.94
N PHE A 501 33.83 5.52 -1.95
CA PHE A 501 32.57 6.01 -2.51
C PHE A 501 31.70 4.90 -3.12
N ASP A 502 32.30 3.91 -3.78
CA ASP A 502 31.56 2.77 -4.34
C ASP A 502 30.79 1.98 -3.26
N ASN A 503 31.42 1.66 -2.12
CA ASN A 503 30.74 0.99 -1.02
C ASN A 503 29.68 1.90 -0.37
N THR A 504 29.94 3.20 -0.32
CA THR A 504 28.96 4.21 0.11
C THR A 504 27.71 4.15 -0.78
N LEU A 505 27.87 4.08 -2.09
CA LEU A 505 26.77 3.96 -3.05
C LEU A 505 26.06 2.61 -2.95
N GLN A 506 26.79 1.50 -2.74
CA GLN A 506 26.17 0.18 -2.55
C GLN A 506 25.31 0.10 -1.27
N SER A 507 25.59 0.89 -0.23
CA SER A 507 24.71 1.00 0.94
C SER A 507 23.33 1.55 0.57
N HIS A 508 23.27 2.38 -0.47
CA HIS A 508 22.03 2.91 -1.04
C HIS A 508 21.44 2.04 -2.14
N LEU A 509 22.10 0.96 -2.58
CA LEU A 509 21.82 0.17 -3.80
C LEU A 509 22.19 0.86 -5.13
N ILE A 510 23.06 1.87 -5.11
CA ILE A 510 23.47 2.66 -6.29
C ILE A 510 24.75 2.04 -6.85
N THR A 511 24.92 2.05 -8.18
CA THR A 511 26.18 1.65 -8.85
C THR A 511 26.71 2.87 -9.60
N TYR A 512 27.99 3.19 -9.44
CA TYR A 512 28.60 4.28 -10.21
C TYR A 512 28.99 3.80 -11.61
N SER A 513 28.00 3.67 -12.48
CA SER A 513 28.14 3.20 -13.87
C SER A 513 28.25 4.36 -14.87
N GLU A 514 28.58 4.04 -16.12
CA GLU A 514 28.54 5.00 -17.25
C GLU A 514 27.18 5.68 -17.42
N VAL A 515 26.10 5.04 -16.96
CA VAL A 515 24.74 5.61 -16.95
C VAL A 515 24.67 6.88 -16.09
N ILE A 516 25.28 6.87 -14.89
CA ILE A 516 25.33 8.04 -14.02
C ILE A 516 26.29 9.09 -14.56
N LYS A 517 27.44 8.67 -15.12
CA LYS A 517 28.42 9.61 -15.69
C LYS A 517 27.87 10.38 -16.89
N ASN A 518 26.93 9.79 -17.64
CA ASN A 518 26.26 10.41 -18.78
C ASN A 518 24.88 11.01 -18.43
N ASP A 519 24.50 11.03 -17.15
CA ASP A 519 23.18 11.49 -16.68
C ASP A 519 21.97 10.84 -17.39
N ASP A 520 22.10 9.57 -17.80
CA ASP A 520 20.98 8.82 -18.42
C ASP A 520 20.00 8.36 -17.34
N TYR A 521 19.05 9.24 -17.04
CA TYR A 521 18.01 9.02 -16.04
C TYR A 521 17.16 7.76 -16.30
N GLN A 522 16.79 7.48 -17.55
CA GLN A 522 15.91 6.36 -17.87
C GLN A 522 16.61 5.02 -17.71
N ALA A 523 17.88 4.93 -18.14
CA ALA A 523 18.70 3.76 -17.85
C ALA A 523 18.98 3.62 -16.35
N PHE A 524 19.20 4.73 -15.63
CA PHE A 524 19.44 4.72 -14.20
C PHE A 524 18.26 4.12 -13.42
N ILE A 525 17.03 4.56 -13.70
CA ILE A 525 15.83 4.04 -13.05
C ILE A 525 15.71 2.54 -13.28
N LYS A 526 15.98 2.04 -14.49
CA LYS A 526 15.94 0.60 -14.79
C LYS A 526 16.99 -0.19 -13.99
N GLU A 527 18.24 0.26 -13.96
CA GLU A 527 19.31 -0.38 -13.17
C GLU A 527 18.95 -0.41 -11.67
N ARG A 528 18.39 0.70 -11.20
CA ARG A 528 17.98 0.87 -9.81
C ARG A 528 16.84 -0.08 -9.42
N VAL A 529 15.82 -0.18 -10.24
CA VAL A 529 14.66 -1.06 -10.03
C VAL A 529 15.11 -2.52 -9.91
N ILE A 530 16.05 -2.95 -10.75
CA ILE A 530 16.61 -4.31 -10.69
C ILE A 530 17.32 -4.55 -9.35
N LYS A 531 18.13 -3.59 -8.88
CA LYS A 531 18.81 -3.69 -7.57
C LYS A 531 17.83 -3.72 -6.40
N ILE A 532 16.82 -2.85 -6.42
CA ILE A 532 15.74 -2.79 -5.42
C ILE A 532 14.99 -4.12 -5.35
N LYS A 533 14.57 -4.64 -6.51
CA LYS A 533 13.90 -5.94 -6.59
C LYS A 533 14.78 -7.08 -6.11
N GLY A 534 16.06 -7.10 -6.50
CA GLY A 534 17.01 -8.12 -6.04
C GLY A 534 17.18 -8.12 -4.52
N GLU A 535 17.16 -6.95 -3.88
CA GLU A 535 17.23 -6.85 -2.43
C GLU A 535 15.91 -7.26 -1.75
N PHE A 536 14.76 -6.92 -2.32
CA PHE A 536 13.48 -7.46 -1.85
C PHE A 536 13.41 -8.98 -1.96
N GLU A 537 13.89 -9.57 -3.07
CA GLU A 537 14.02 -11.01 -3.25
C GLU A 537 14.97 -11.61 -2.20
N ARG A 538 16.07 -10.92 -1.85
CA ARG A 538 16.95 -11.38 -0.75
C ARG A 538 16.23 -11.40 0.60
N LEU A 539 15.46 -10.36 0.92
CA LEU A 539 14.72 -10.22 2.19
C LEU A 539 13.53 -11.18 2.32
N THR A 540 12.94 -11.58 1.20
CA THR A 540 11.81 -12.54 1.15
C THR A 540 12.26 -14.00 0.91
N GLY A 541 13.56 -14.25 0.76
CA GLY A 541 14.15 -15.52 0.33
C GLY A 541 14.18 -15.66 -1.21
N SER A 542 15.14 -16.40 -1.76
CA SER A 542 15.39 -16.50 -3.21
C SER A 542 14.12 -16.74 -4.05
N LYS A 543 14.05 -16.11 -5.23
CA LYS A 543 12.95 -16.28 -6.20
C LYS A 543 12.63 -17.76 -6.45
N ILE A 544 13.64 -18.63 -6.44
CA ILE A 544 13.46 -20.06 -6.66
C ILE A 544 12.88 -20.75 -5.41
N ILE A 545 13.23 -20.31 -4.20
CA ILE A 545 12.60 -20.75 -2.93
C ILE A 545 11.14 -20.30 -2.85
N GLN A 546 10.83 -19.10 -3.36
CA GLN A 546 9.45 -18.63 -3.47
C GLN A 546 8.64 -19.43 -4.49
N ILE A 547 9.22 -19.71 -5.67
CA ILE A 547 8.58 -20.59 -6.66
C ILE A 547 8.50 -22.03 -6.13
N LEU A 548 9.45 -22.53 -5.34
CA LEU A 548 9.35 -23.83 -4.67
C LEU A 548 8.13 -23.90 -3.74
N GLY A 549 7.88 -22.83 -2.97
CA GLY A 549 6.72 -22.73 -2.08
C GLY A 549 5.37 -22.61 -2.80
N VAL A 550 5.36 -22.15 -4.07
CA VAL A 550 4.13 -21.90 -4.86
C VAL A 550 3.90 -22.98 -5.93
N ASN A 551 4.94 -23.35 -6.68
CA ASN A 551 4.97 -24.35 -7.74
C ASN A 551 6.38 -24.95 -7.92
N ALA A 552 6.71 -25.99 -7.15
CA ALA A 552 8.00 -26.67 -7.18
C ALA A 552 8.41 -27.21 -8.56
N ASN A 553 7.47 -27.59 -9.43
CA ASN A 553 7.80 -28.03 -10.80
C ASN A 553 8.40 -26.90 -11.63
N SER A 554 7.81 -25.70 -11.56
CA SER A 554 8.30 -24.54 -12.31
C SER A 554 9.69 -24.10 -11.84
N ALA A 555 9.98 -24.21 -10.53
CA ALA A 555 11.30 -23.91 -9.99
C ALA A 555 12.35 -24.90 -10.49
N LEU A 556 12.02 -26.20 -10.49
CA LEU A 556 12.90 -27.25 -10.98
C LEU A 556 13.19 -27.10 -12.48
N ASP A 557 12.17 -26.79 -13.28
CA ASP A 557 12.35 -26.63 -14.72
C ASP A 557 13.23 -25.40 -15.06
N ASP A 558 13.15 -24.29 -14.29
CA ASP A 558 14.03 -23.12 -14.43
C ASP A 558 15.49 -23.45 -14.05
N ILE A 559 15.73 -24.22 -12.99
CA ILE A 559 17.08 -24.69 -12.62
C ILE A 559 17.65 -25.61 -13.71
N GLU A 560 16.88 -26.60 -14.17
CA GLU A 560 17.30 -27.53 -15.23
C GLU A 560 17.66 -26.77 -16.51
N LEU A 561 16.86 -25.77 -16.91
CA LEU A 561 17.13 -24.93 -18.08
C LEU A 561 18.44 -24.15 -17.93
N ARG A 562 18.62 -23.45 -16.81
CA ARG A 562 19.83 -22.64 -16.56
C ARG A 562 21.09 -23.50 -16.47
N LEU A 563 21.00 -24.71 -15.90
CA LEU A 563 22.10 -25.65 -15.88
C LEU A 563 22.52 -26.08 -17.30
N ARG A 564 21.56 -26.37 -18.18
CA ARG A 564 21.85 -26.70 -19.58
C ARG A 564 22.53 -25.55 -20.30
N LEU A 565 22.03 -24.33 -20.13
CA LEU A 565 22.62 -23.12 -20.73
C LEU A 565 24.04 -22.88 -20.23
N LEU A 566 24.30 -23.05 -18.93
CA LEU A 566 25.64 -22.93 -18.38
C LEU A 566 26.60 -23.96 -19.00
N ILE A 567 26.19 -25.23 -19.06
CA ILE A 567 27.02 -26.31 -19.62
C ILE A 567 27.30 -26.05 -21.10
N ASP A 568 26.28 -25.72 -21.87
CA ASP A 568 26.38 -25.44 -23.29
C ASP A 568 27.28 -24.24 -23.57
N ASN A 569 27.09 -23.11 -22.86
CA ASN A 569 27.93 -21.92 -23.03
C ASN A 569 29.40 -22.19 -22.69
N VAL A 570 29.68 -22.84 -21.55
CA VAL A 570 31.05 -23.14 -21.13
C VAL A 570 31.73 -24.10 -22.10
N LEU A 571 31.05 -25.17 -22.52
CA LEU A 571 31.65 -26.14 -23.44
C LEU A 571 31.76 -25.61 -24.86
N ARG A 572 30.80 -24.81 -25.34
CA ARG A 572 30.87 -24.16 -26.64
C ARG A 572 32.02 -23.17 -26.71
N ASP A 573 32.22 -22.35 -25.67
CA ASP A 573 33.33 -21.39 -25.58
C ASP A 573 34.70 -22.10 -25.54
N LYS A 574 34.84 -23.17 -24.74
CA LYS A 574 36.13 -23.83 -24.53
C LYS A 574 36.49 -24.91 -25.56
N VAL A 575 35.50 -25.55 -26.18
CA VAL A 575 35.70 -26.75 -27.04
C VAL A 575 35.15 -26.55 -28.45
N GLY A 576 34.25 -25.59 -28.65
CA GLY A 576 33.56 -25.30 -29.90
C GLY A 576 32.14 -25.88 -30.00
N PRO A 577 31.39 -25.58 -31.07
CA PRO A 577 29.98 -25.97 -31.23
C PRO A 577 29.75 -27.49 -31.28
N ASP A 578 30.76 -28.28 -31.66
CA ASP A 578 30.71 -29.75 -31.71
C ASP A 578 31.20 -30.42 -30.42
N TYR A 579 31.09 -29.74 -29.26
CA TYR A 579 31.54 -30.28 -27.98
C TYR A 579 30.86 -31.61 -27.63
N TRP A 580 29.65 -31.87 -28.15
CA TRP A 580 28.94 -33.12 -27.94
C TRP A 580 29.80 -34.33 -28.30
N ASP A 581 30.44 -34.30 -29.47
CA ASP A 581 31.22 -35.43 -29.95
C ASP A 581 32.61 -35.52 -29.30
N LYS A 582 33.14 -34.39 -28.83
CA LYS A 582 34.51 -34.30 -28.28
C LYS A 582 34.63 -34.60 -26.79
N VAL A 583 33.75 -34.04 -25.95
CA VAL A 583 33.96 -33.99 -24.49
C VAL A 583 32.82 -34.58 -23.66
N ILE A 584 31.68 -34.90 -24.27
CA ILE A 584 30.61 -35.61 -23.57
C ILE A 584 31.00 -37.09 -23.40
N PRO A 585 30.92 -37.65 -22.17
CA PRO A 585 31.21 -39.05 -21.89
C PRO A 585 30.42 -40.05 -22.74
N GLN A 586 31.06 -41.16 -23.12
CA GLN A 586 30.48 -42.17 -24.02
C GLN A 586 29.25 -42.87 -23.41
N ASP A 587 29.25 -43.08 -22.11
CA ASP A 587 28.12 -43.65 -21.36
C ASP A 587 26.89 -42.73 -21.40
N ILE A 588 27.08 -41.42 -21.34
CA ILE A 588 26.00 -40.42 -21.47
C ILE A 588 25.48 -40.40 -22.91
N LYS A 589 26.36 -40.43 -23.91
CA LYS A 589 25.97 -40.52 -25.33
C LYS A 589 25.10 -41.75 -25.61
N VAL A 590 25.47 -42.90 -25.05
CA VAL A 590 24.70 -44.16 -25.20
C VAL A 590 23.32 -44.03 -24.54
N LYS A 591 23.23 -43.47 -23.33
CA LYS A 591 21.94 -43.24 -22.65
C LYS A 591 21.05 -42.24 -23.38
N ALA A 592 21.63 -41.14 -23.86
CA ALA A 592 20.91 -40.11 -24.59
C ALA A 592 20.39 -40.61 -25.94
N LYS A 593 21.08 -41.57 -26.58
CA LYS A 593 20.71 -42.11 -27.90
C LYS A 593 19.27 -42.62 -27.97
N THR A 594 18.79 -43.32 -26.94
CA THR A 594 17.40 -43.81 -26.89
C THR A 594 16.39 -42.66 -26.86
N LYS A 595 16.66 -41.63 -26.04
CA LYS A 595 15.79 -40.44 -25.94
C LYS A 595 15.85 -39.56 -27.18
N ILE A 596 17.02 -39.44 -27.80
CA ILE A 596 17.22 -38.74 -29.08
C ILE A 596 16.43 -39.45 -30.18
N ALA A 597 16.49 -40.78 -30.26
CA ALA A 597 15.72 -41.56 -31.23
C ALA A 597 14.20 -41.41 -31.01
N GLU A 598 13.73 -41.38 -29.76
CA GLU A 598 12.33 -41.08 -29.45
C GLU A 598 11.92 -39.64 -29.82
N TYR A 599 12.80 -38.67 -29.60
CA TYR A 599 12.59 -37.27 -29.97
C TYR A 599 12.49 -37.10 -31.49
N VAL A 600 13.39 -37.73 -32.24
CA VAL A 600 13.37 -37.78 -33.71
C VAL A 600 12.10 -38.49 -34.21
N ARG A 601 11.69 -39.58 -33.58
CA ARG A 601 10.43 -40.28 -33.92
C ARG A 601 9.19 -39.39 -33.72
N LYS A 602 9.18 -38.57 -32.66
CA LYS A 602 8.11 -37.60 -32.38
C LYS A 602 8.16 -36.37 -33.27
N ASN A 603 9.29 -36.10 -33.94
CA ASN A 603 9.51 -34.95 -34.79
C ASN A 603 10.04 -35.40 -36.18
N PRO A 604 9.17 -35.92 -37.07
CA PRO A 604 9.57 -36.59 -38.32
C PRO A 604 10.36 -35.72 -39.33
N TYR A 605 10.44 -34.41 -39.09
CA TYR A 605 11.13 -33.42 -39.94
C TYR A 605 12.57 -33.14 -39.51
N ILE A 606 13.05 -33.76 -38.43
CA ILE A 606 14.40 -33.57 -37.87
C ILE A 606 15.13 -34.90 -38.00
N LYS A 607 16.30 -34.89 -38.62
CA LYS A 607 17.18 -36.06 -38.65
C LYS A 607 18.18 -36.00 -37.49
N GLU A 608 18.61 -37.17 -37.00
CA GLU A 608 19.51 -37.29 -35.84
C GLU A 608 20.87 -36.60 -36.07
N ASP A 609 21.35 -36.59 -37.31
CA ASP A 609 22.58 -35.93 -37.77
C ASP A 609 22.48 -34.40 -37.83
N GLN A 610 21.26 -33.84 -37.76
CA GLN A 610 21.01 -32.39 -37.81
C GLN A 610 20.83 -31.74 -36.44
N LEU A 611 20.90 -32.51 -35.36
CA LEU A 611 20.75 -31.98 -34.00
C LEU A 611 22.04 -31.29 -33.52
N SER A 612 21.90 -30.05 -33.05
CA SER A 612 22.97 -29.32 -32.37
C SER A 612 23.40 -29.99 -31.06
N SER A 613 24.61 -29.67 -30.59
CA SER A 613 25.11 -30.15 -29.29
C SER A 613 24.19 -29.78 -28.12
N TYR A 614 23.53 -28.62 -28.19
CA TYR A 614 22.54 -28.18 -27.20
C TYR A 614 21.24 -28.99 -27.23
N GLU A 615 20.72 -29.29 -28.42
CA GLU A 615 19.50 -30.11 -28.56
C GLU A 615 19.73 -31.55 -28.08
N LYS A 616 20.93 -32.09 -28.29
CA LYS A 616 21.34 -33.37 -27.73
C LYS A 616 21.45 -33.30 -26.20
N LEU A 617 21.99 -32.21 -25.65
CA LEU A 617 22.05 -31.96 -24.19
C LEU A 617 20.67 -31.82 -23.54
N CYS A 618 19.68 -31.30 -24.26
CA CYS A 618 18.29 -31.25 -23.79
C CYS A 618 17.66 -32.63 -23.55
N GLN A 619 18.25 -33.71 -24.10
CA GLN A 619 17.77 -35.09 -23.90
C GLN A 619 18.40 -35.78 -22.67
N CYS A 620 19.43 -35.18 -22.06
CA CYS A 620 20.09 -35.70 -20.86
C CYS A 620 19.24 -35.50 -19.59
N ASP A 621 19.54 -36.25 -18.53
CA ASP A 621 18.95 -36.04 -17.21
C ASP A 621 19.86 -35.26 -16.24
N VAL A 622 19.35 -34.99 -15.04
CA VAL A 622 20.06 -34.19 -14.02
C VAL A 622 21.41 -34.80 -13.62
N MET A 623 21.53 -36.13 -13.62
CA MET A 623 22.79 -36.80 -13.28
C MET A 623 23.77 -36.81 -14.46
N ASP A 624 23.26 -36.86 -15.69
CA ASP A 624 24.08 -36.68 -16.88
C ASP A 624 24.75 -35.29 -16.90
N TYR A 625 24.06 -34.24 -16.43
CA TYR A 625 24.66 -32.91 -16.25
C TYR A 625 25.79 -32.92 -15.22
N SER A 626 25.56 -33.53 -14.05
CA SER A 626 26.58 -33.70 -13.00
C SER A 626 27.82 -34.41 -13.55
N ASN A 627 27.62 -35.55 -14.22
CA ASN A 627 28.73 -36.35 -14.76
C ASN A 627 29.49 -35.60 -15.87
N THR A 628 28.77 -34.84 -16.70
CA THR A 628 29.39 -33.99 -17.73
C THR A 628 30.28 -32.91 -17.10
N ILE A 629 29.80 -32.24 -16.05
CA ILE A 629 30.55 -31.22 -15.31
C ILE A 629 31.79 -31.84 -14.64
N LEU A 630 31.62 -32.96 -13.92
CA LEU A 630 32.70 -33.62 -13.19
C LEU A 630 33.80 -34.18 -14.12
N LYS A 631 33.43 -34.72 -15.28
CA LYS A 631 34.39 -35.20 -16.30
C LYS A 631 35.15 -34.07 -17.00
N ASN A 632 34.58 -32.87 -17.01
CA ASN A 632 35.15 -31.68 -17.63
C ASN A 632 35.51 -30.61 -16.57
N TRP A 633 35.87 -31.05 -15.36
CA TRP A 633 35.98 -30.19 -14.17
C TRP A 633 36.84 -28.95 -14.38
N GLN A 634 37.94 -29.06 -15.13
CA GLN A 634 38.84 -27.95 -15.46
C GLN A 634 38.14 -26.73 -16.07
N PHE A 635 36.98 -26.89 -16.71
CA PHE A 635 36.19 -25.78 -17.26
C PHE A 635 35.13 -25.24 -16.30
N PHE A 636 34.78 -26.01 -15.27
CA PHE A 636 33.65 -25.74 -14.38
C PHE A 636 34.06 -25.40 -12.93
N GLU A 637 35.31 -25.61 -12.56
CA GLU A 637 35.85 -25.39 -11.21
C GLU A 637 35.53 -23.99 -10.67
N GLN A 638 35.68 -22.96 -11.51
CA GLN A 638 35.39 -21.57 -11.14
C GLN A 638 33.93 -21.30 -10.74
N TYR A 639 32.99 -22.14 -11.18
CA TYR A 639 31.57 -21.97 -10.89
C TYR A 639 31.11 -22.81 -9.70
N PHE A 640 31.61 -24.03 -9.59
CA PHE A 640 31.10 -25.04 -8.65
C PHE A 640 31.99 -25.26 -7.42
N GLY A 641 33.24 -24.79 -7.44
CA GLY A 641 34.17 -24.78 -6.31
C GLY A 641 34.75 -26.14 -5.94
N SER A 642 33.90 -27.13 -5.59
CA SER A 642 34.34 -28.46 -5.16
C SER A 642 33.56 -29.58 -5.86
N THR A 643 34.27 -30.61 -6.31
CA THR A 643 33.68 -31.81 -6.92
C THR A 643 32.74 -32.55 -5.98
N TYR A 644 33.15 -32.74 -4.71
CA TYR A 644 32.34 -33.40 -3.68
C TYR A 644 31.00 -32.69 -3.42
N GLU A 645 31.04 -31.38 -3.17
CA GLU A 645 29.83 -30.59 -2.93
C GLU A 645 28.92 -30.58 -4.16
N THR A 646 29.50 -30.50 -5.35
CA THR A 646 28.75 -30.57 -6.63
C THR A 646 27.96 -31.87 -6.73
N GLU A 647 28.63 -33.01 -6.58
CA GLU A 647 27.99 -34.33 -6.66
C GLU A 647 26.87 -34.46 -5.62
N LYS A 648 27.13 -34.04 -4.38
CA LYS A 648 26.13 -34.05 -3.30
C LYS A 648 24.89 -33.24 -3.66
N ARG A 649 25.05 -32.00 -4.16
CA ARG A 649 23.92 -31.12 -4.50
C ARG A 649 23.12 -31.63 -5.70
N PHE A 650 23.76 -32.23 -6.69
CA PHE A 650 23.07 -32.88 -7.81
C PHE A 650 22.25 -34.11 -7.38
N ILE A 651 22.75 -34.92 -6.43
CA ILE A 651 22.00 -36.04 -5.85
C ILE A 651 20.75 -35.52 -5.13
N THR A 652 20.89 -34.52 -4.26
CA THR A 652 19.75 -33.90 -3.56
C THR A 652 18.73 -33.32 -4.55
N LEU A 653 19.19 -32.63 -5.61
CA LEU A 653 18.30 -32.09 -6.65
C LEU A 653 17.55 -33.20 -7.40
N LYS A 654 18.22 -34.33 -7.72
CA LYS A 654 17.60 -35.50 -8.36
C LYS A 654 16.52 -36.10 -7.48
N ASP A 655 16.82 -36.33 -6.20
CA ASP A 655 15.89 -36.98 -5.27
C ASP A 655 14.66 -36.09 -5.02
N PHE A 656 14.88 -34.78 -4.84
CA PHE A 656 13.81 -33.81 -4.73
C PHE A 656 12.97 -33.71 -6.01
N ARG A 657 13.60 -33.62 -7.19
CA ARG A 657 12.90 -33.61 -8.49
C ARG A 657 12.01 -34.84 -8.67
N ASN A 658 12.53 -36.01 -8.32
CA ASN A 658 11.77 -37.26 -8.44
C ASN A 658 10.59 -37.27 -7.47
N ALA A 659 10.76 -36.76 -6.25
CA ALA A 659 9.67 -36.66 -5.30
C ALA A 659 8.56 -35.72 -5.80
N VAL A 660 8.93 -34.57 -6.38
CA VAL A 660 7.98 -33.58 -6.94
C VAL A 660 7.30 -34.10 -8.22
N LYS A 661 8.05 -34.62 -9.20
CA LYS A 661 7.50 -35.08 -10.51
C LYS A 661 6.69 -36.36 -10.40
N HIS A 662 6.90 -37.19 -9.37
CA HIS A 662 6.13 -38.42 -9.13
C HIS A 662 5.12 -38.31 -7.99
N VAL A 663 4.87 -37.10 -7.45
CA VAL A 663 3.90 -36.84 -6.38
C VAL A 663 4.11 -37.79 -5.18
N LYS A 664 5.37 -37.95 -4.74
CA LYS A 664 5.72 -38.73 -3.55
C LYS A 664 5.71 -37.84 -2.31
N GLU A 665 5.55 -38.45 -1.14
CA GLU A 665 5.63 -37.76 0.14
C GLU A 665 7.06 -37.23 0.38
N ILE A 666 7.20 -35.91 0.50
CA ILE A 666 8.48 -35.23 0.74
C ILE A 666 8.65 -35.12 2.25
N ASN A 667 9.62 -35.84 2.81
CA ASN A 667 9.94 -35.70 4.23
C ASN A 667 10.66 -34.36 4.52
N PHE A 668 10.59 -33.90 5.77
CA PHE A 668 11.10 -32.59 6.17
C PHE A 668 12.61 -32.43 5.91
N VAL A 669 13.40 -33.50 6.12
CA VAL A 669 14.85 -33.48 5.88
C VAL A 669 15.16 -33.25 4.40
N LEU A 670 14.51 -34.01 3.51
CA LEU A 670 14.66 -33.86 2.06
C LEU A 670 14.22 -32.47 1.59
N GLN A 671 13.16 -31.91 2.18
CA GLN A 671 12.73 -30.55 1.85
C GLN A 671 13.80 -29.52 2.20
N LYS A 672 14.39 -29.59 3.39
CA LYS A 672 15.45 -28.64 3.82
C LYS A 672 16.74 -28.80 3.02
N GLU A 673 17.11 -30.04 2.72
CA GLU A 673 18.25 -30.32 1.84
C GLU A 673 18.01 -29.80 0.43
N ALA A 674 16.79 -29.94 -0.10
CA ALA A 674 16.40 -29.41 -1.40
C ALA A 674 16.39 -27.88 -1.44
N GLU A 675 15.83 -27.22 -0.42
CA GLU A 675 15.88 -25.76 -0.28
C GLU A 675 17.33 -25.26 -0.30
N ALA A 676 18.22 -25.92 0.44
CA ALA A 676 19.64 -25.59 0.47
C ALA A 676 20.34 -25.86 -0.89
N ALA A 677 20.03 -26.98 -1.55
CA ALA A 677 20.60 -27.30 -2.87
C ALA A 677 20.13 -26.31 -3.94
N VAL A 678 18.86 -25.92 -3.90
CA VAL A 678 18.28 -24.97 -4.84
C VAL A 678 18.85 -23.56 -4.63
N GLU A 679 19.05 -23.13 -3.38
CA GLU A 679 19.74 -21.88 -3.10
C GLU A 679 21.17 -21.89 -3.64
N TRP A 680 21.88 -22.99 -3.43
CA TRP A 680 23.25 -23.17 -3.94
C TRP A 680 23.30 -23.10 -5.47
N PHE A 681 22.43 -23.83 -6.17
CA PHE A 681 22.30 -23.72 -7.63
C PHE A 681 21.89 -22.30 -8.05
N SER A 682 21.00 -21.64 -7.32
CA SER A 682 20.58 -20.26 -7.62
C SER A 682 21.77 -19.30 -7.60
N GLN A 683 22.69 -19.43 -6.63
CA GLN A 683 23.89 -18.61 -6.54
C GLN A 683 24.82 -18.84 -7.73
N ILE A 684 25.06 -20.10 -8.09
CA ILE A 684 25.91 -20.47 -9.24
C ILE A 684 25.30 -19.99 -10.55
N LEU A 685 24.00 -20.17 -10.73
CA LEU A 685 23.31 -19.88 -11.99
C LEU A 685 22.99 -18.39 -12.20
N ARG A 686 23.40 -17.51 -11.27
CA ARG A 686 23.32 -16.05 -11.44
C ARG A 686 24.16 -15.56 -12.62
N VAL A 687 25.30 -16.18 -12.90
CA VAL A 687 26.15 -15.79 -14.04
C VAL A 687 25.45 -15.96 -15.38
N VAL A 688 24.45 -16.85 -15.47
CA VAL A 688 23.67 -17.07 -16.69
C VAL A 688 22.72 -15.88 -16.99
N LYS A 689 22.29 -15.09 -15.97
CA LYS A 689 21.42 -13.91 -16.17
C LYS A 689 22.13 -12.72 -16.85
N ASN A 690 23.45 -12.64 -16.77
CA ASN A 690 24.20 -11.50 -17.33
C ASN A 690 24.55 -11.67 -18.82
N ILE A 691 24.13 -12.77 -19.45
CA ILE A 691 24.47 -13.11 -20.84
C ILE A 691 23.31 -12.76 -21.81
N ASP A 692 22.14 -12.37 -21.30
CA ASP A 692 20.95 -12.01 -22.09
C ASP A 692 21.01 -10.64 -22.81
N LYS A 693 22.20 -10.04 -23.01
CA LYS A 693 22.34 -8.79 -23.80
C LYS A 693 22.93 -8.97 -25.19
N GLU A 694 23.41 -10.15 -25.55
CA GLU A 694 23.73 -10.51 -26.93
C GLU A 694 23.25 -11.94 -27.17
N GLU A 695 21.97 -12.11 -27.53
CA GLU A 695 21.52 -13.37 -28.12
C GLU A 695 22.18 -13.50 -29.51
N PRO A 696 22.97 -14.56 -29.77
CA PRO A 696 23.35 -14.88 -31.13
C PRO A 696 22.07 -15.11 -31.95
N GLU A 697 22.00 -14.57 -33.17
CA GLU A 697 20.85 -14.67 -34.08
C GLU A 697 20.37 -16.12 -34.33
N GLU A 698 21.19 -17.12 -34.03
CA GLU A 698 20.85 -18.54 -34.12
C GLU A 698 19.98 -19.07 -32.96
N SER A 699 19.83 -18.33 -31.87
CA SER A 699 19.07 -18.73 -30.67
C SER A 699 17.56 -18.60 -30.82
N LYS A 700 17.09 -17.79 -31.77
CA LYS A 700 15.64 -17.64 -32.09
C LYS A 700 15.06 -18.83 -32.83
N VAL A 701 15.89 -19.80 -33.22
CA VAL A 701 15.46 -21.07 -33.84
C VAL A 701 15.17 -22.15 -32.78
N ALA A 702 15.57 -21.95 -31.51
CA ALA A 702 15.54 -22.97 -30.45
C ALA A 702 14.19 -23.12 -29.69
N LEU A 703 13.08 -22.67 -30.28
CA LEU A 703 11.73 -23.18 -29.98
C LEU A 703 11.15 -23.75 -31.28
N GLY A 704 11.82 -24.80 -31.77
CA GLY A 704 11.57 -25.43 -33.05
C GLY A 704 10.16 -26.02 -33.20
N ARG A 705 9.23 -25.19 -33.66
CA ARG A 705 8.26 -25.60 -34.67
C ARG A 705 8.61 -24.81 -35.92
N LYS A 706 9.21 -25.48 -36.92
CA LYS A 706 9.43 -24.87 -38.25
C LYS A 706 8.10 -24.24 -38.73
N ILE A 707 8.19 -23.07 -39.35
CA ILE A 707 7.03 -22.45 -40.01
C ILE A 707 6.50 -23.45 -41.04
N GLU A 708 5.23 -23.85 -40.91
CA GLU A 708 4.59 -24.81 -41.81
C GLU A 708 4.32 -24.10 -43.16
N PRO A 709 4.81 -24.60 -44.30
CA PRO A 709 4.44 -24.07 -45.61
C PRO A 709 2.93 -24.17 -45.84
N ASP A 710 2.36 -23.23 -46.60
CA ASP A 710 0.91 -23.18 -46.83
C ASP A 710 0.39 -24.44 -47.50
N GLU A 711 1.16 -25.02 -48.42
CA GLU A 711 0.85 -26.30 -49.07
C GLU A 711 0.69 -27.47 -48.07
N GLN A 712 1.49 -27.49 -46.99
CA GLN A 712 1.39 -28.51 -45.95
C GLN A 712 0.15 -28.28 -45.06
N THR A 713 -0.14 -27.03 -44.74
CA THR A 713 -1.35 -26.67 -44.00
C THR A 713 -2.60 -27.06 -44.80
N ILE A 714 -2.64 -26.77 -46.11
CA ILE A 714 -3.77 -27.10 -47.01
C ILE A 714 -3.97 -28.63 -47.11
N LYS A 715 -2.88 -29.42 -47.17
CA LYS A 715 -2.95 -30.88 -47.20
C LYS A 715 -3.49 -31.48 -45.89
N ARG A 716 -3.26 -30.83 -44.75
CA ARG A 716 -3.65 -31.32 -43.41
C ARG A 716 -5.10 -31.00 -43.05
N VAL A 717 -5.63 -29.87 -43.49
CA VAL A 717 -6.97 -29.41 -43.10
C VAL A 717 -8.07 -30.00 -43.99
N LYS A 718 -9.21 -30.32 -43.39
CA LYS A 718 -10.35 -30.99 -44.04
C LYS A 718 -11.42 -30.02 -44.54
N SER A 719 -11.54 -28.84 -43.93
CA SER A 719 -12.55 -27.84 -44.27
C SER A 719 -12.11 -27.00 -45.48
N GLU A 720 -12.98 -26.87 -46.50
CA GLU A 720 -12.74 -26.02 -47.67
C GLU A 720 -12.55 -24.55 -47.29
N PHE A 721 -13.28 -24.07 -46.28
CA PHE A 721 -13.06 -22.72 -45.73
C PHE A 721 -11.63 -22.56 -45.19
N VAL A 722 -11.15 -23.52 -44.39
CA VAL A 722 -9.82 -23.43 -43.79
C VAL A 722 -8.74 -23.50 -44.86
N LYS A 723 -8.92 -24.29 -45.92
CA LYS A 723 -8.01 -24.32 -47.08
C LYS A 723 -7.93 -22.95 -47.75
N GLN A 724 -9.07 -22.31 -48.01
CA GLN A 724 -9.13 -20.98 -48.63
C GLN A 724 -8.54 -19.90 -47.71
N ALA A 725 -8.80 -19.95 -46.41
CA ALA A 725 -8.36 -18.96 -45.44
C ALA A 725 -6.83 -18.95 -45.21
N VAL A 726 -6.15 -20.06 -45.51
CA VAL A 726 -4.68 -20.14 -45.49
C VAL A 726 -4.04 -19.19 -46.52
N THR A 727 -4.68 -18.93 -47.66
CA THR A 727 -4.15 -17.97 -48.65
C THR A 727 -4.85 -16.61 -48.58
N SER A 728 -6.15 -16.59 -48.31
CA SER A 728 -6.94 -15.36 -48.40
C SER A 728 -6.71 -14.35 -47.26
N ILE A 729 -6.35 -14.80 -46.06
CA ILE A 729 -6.12 -13.88 -44.92
C ILE A 729 -4.84 -13.03 -45.14
N PRO A 730 -3.67 -13.61 -45.48
CA PRO A 730 -2.49 -12.81 -45.83
C PRO A 730 -2.75 -11.85 -47.00
N GLU A 731 -3.39 -12.33 -48.08
CA GLU A 731 -3.72 -11.51 -49.25
C GLU A 731 -4.64 -10.33 -48.90
N TRP A 732 -5.62 -10.57 -48.03
CA TRP A 732 -6.52 -9.51 -47.54
C TRP A 732 -5.77 -8.47 -46.72
N VAL A 733 -4.90 -8.88 -45.79
CA VAL A 733 -4.12 -7.94 -44.96
C VAL A 733 -3.21 -7.08 -45.84
N GLU A 734 -2.52 -7.69 -46.80
CA GLU A 734 -1.63 -6.98 -47.72
C GLU A 734 -2.39 -6.04 -48.65
N LYS A 735 -3.58 -6.43 -49.12
CA LYS A 735 -4.41 -5.60 -50.01
C LYS A 735 -5.07 -4.42 -49.29
N ASP A 736 -5.67 -4.65 -48.13
CA ASP A 736 -6.48 -3.64 -47.44
C ASP A 736 -5.62 -2.66 -46.60
N PHE A 737 -4.39 -3.03 -46.24
CA PHE A 737 -3.55 -2.25 -45.33
C PHE A 737 -2.14 -1.93 -45.86
N LYS A 738 -1.91 -2.03 -47.18
CA LYS A 738 -0.60 -1.84 -47.83
C LYS A 738 0.18 -0.58 -47.40
N ASP A 739 -0.52 0.51 -47.15
CA ASP A 739 0.05 1.83 -46.79
C ASP A 739 -0.19 2.21 -45.31
N ARG A 740 -0.53 1.23 -44.45
CA ARG A 740 -0.76 1.44 -43.01
C ARG A 740 0.22 0.62 -42.18
N ASP A 741 0.36 1.00 -40.91
CA ASP A 741 1.25 0.33 -39.95
C ASP A 741 0.64 -1.01 -39.47
N VAL A 742 0.37 -1.93 -40.39
CA VAL A 742 -0.21 -3.25 -40.12
C VAL A 742 0.71 -4.30 -40.74
N SER A 743 1.16 -5.27 -39.95
CA SER A 743 2.05 -6.33 -40.42
C SER A 743 1.47 -7.72 -40.17
N PHE A 744 1.81 -8.64 -41.08
CA PHE A 744 1.47 -10.04 -41.00
C PHE A 744 2.73 -10.85 -40.68
N GLU A 745 2.70 -11.67 -39.63
CA GLU A 745 3.85 -12.45 -39.19
C GLU A 745 3.53 -13.95 -39.04
N ARG A 746 4.53 -14.79 -39.33
CA ARG A 746 4.52 -16.25 -39.12
C ARG A 746 5.46 -16.61 -37.99
N TRP A 747 4.98 -17.45 -37.08
CA TRP A 747 5.70 -17.75 -35.84
C TRP A 747 6.11 -19.22 -35.79
N ALA A 748 5.15 -20.15 -35.75
CA ALA A 748 5.40 -21.58 -35.55
C ALA A 748 4.26 -22.47 -36.06
N GLY A 749 4.55 -23.49 -36.86
CA GLY A 749 3.53 -24.37 -37.46
C GLY A 749 2.55 -23.57 -38.34
N SER A 750 1.24 -23.82 -38.19
CA SER A 750 0.19 -23.03 -38.85
C SER A 750 -0.18 -21.72 -38.16
N SER A 751 0.61 -21.28 -37.16
CA SER A 751 0.32 -20.09 -36.36
C SER A 751 0.73 -18.80 -37.05
N ARG A 752 -0.19 -17.83 -37.03
CA ARG A 752 -0.13 -16.59 -37.78
C ARG A 752 -0.62 -15.43 -36.91
N ALA A 753 -0.10 -14.24 -37.16
CA ALA A 753 -0.43 -13.06 -36.38
C ALA A 753 -0.62 -11.82 -37.27
N ILE A 754 -1.56 -10.97 -36.89
CA ILE A 754 -1.72 -9.62 -37.41
C ILE A 754 -1.34 -8.65 -36.29
N LYS A 755 -0.42 -7.74 -36.58
CA LYS A 755 0.00 -6.67 -35.69
C LYS A 755 -0.39 -5.32 -36.27
N ILE A 756 -0.77 -4.39 -35.39
CA ILE A 756 -0.87 -2.97 -35.72
C ILE A 756 0.25 -2.28 -34.96
N SER A 757 1.13 -1.58 -35.68
CA SER A 757 2.43 -1.11 -35.19
C SER A 757 3.29 -2.25 -34.63
N LYS A 758 3.53 -2.27 -33.32
CA LYS A 758 4.27 -3.34 -32.61
C LYS A 758 3.36 -4.23 -31.76
N ASN A 759 2.05 -3.95 -31.73
CA ASN A 759 1.10 -4.62 -30.86
C ASN A 759 0.42 -5.78 -31.58
N LEU A 760 0.40 -6.96 -30.94
CA LEU A 760 -0.36 -8.12 -31.41
C LEU A 760 -1.86 -7.84 -31.28
N VAL A 761 -2.59 -7.94 -32.39
CA VAL A 761 -4.03 -7.66 -32.45
C VAL A 761 -4.83 -8.93 -32.64
N LEU A 762 -4.46 -9.75 -33.62
CA LEU A 762 -5.06 -11.05 -33.87
C LEU A 762 -3.98 -12.11 -33.92
N TYR A 763 -4.13 -13.16 -33.13
CA TYR A 763 -3.36 -14.39 -33.25
C TYR A 763 -4.28 -15.52 -33.70
N TYR A 764 -3.88 -16.32 -34.69
CA TYR A 764 -4.70 -17.42 -35.16
C TYR A 764 -3.87 -18.60 -35.69
N TYR A 765 -4.46 -19.79 -35.68
CA TYR A 765 -3.85 -20.98 -36.29
C TYR A 765 -4.89 -21.91 -36.92
N SER A 766 -4.52 -22.55 -38.02
CA SER A 766 -5.41 -23.48 -38.74
C SER A 766 -5.44 -24.86 -38.08
N ALA A 767 -6.60 -25.26 -37.57
CA ALA A 767 -6.90 -26.60 -37.08
C ALA A 767 -7.56 -27.46 -38.17
N GLU A 768 -7.87 -28.74 -37.91
CA GLU A 768 -8.38 -29.65 -38.94
C GLU A 768 -9.69 -29.18 -39.62
N GLN A 769 -10.61 -28.57 -38.86
CA GLN A 769 -11.95 -28.20 -39.35
C GLN A 769 -12.32 -26.72 -39.20
N TRP A 770 -11.52 -25.94 -38.46
CA TRP A 770 -11.77 -24.52 -38.21
C TRP A 770 -10.46 -23.77 -37.99
N ILE A 771 -10.52 -22.44 -37.96
CA ILE A 771 -9.41 -21.60 -37.51
C ILE A 771 -9.65 -21.22 -36.06
N PHE A 772 -8.66 -21.47 -35.21
CA PHE A 772 -8.68 -20.93 -33.86
C PHE A 772 -8.12 -19.50 -33.90
N ALA A 773 -8.84 -18.53 -33.35
CA ALA A 773 -8.45 -17.13 -33.33
C ALA A 773 -8.53 -16.56 -31.90
N GLU A 774 -7.59 -15.67 -31.57
CA GLU A 774 -7.51 -14.95 -30.31
C GLU A 774 -7.31 -13.45 -30.61
N LEU A 775 -8.30 -12.65 -30.25
CA LEU A 775 -8.28 -11.20 -30.36
C LEU A 775 -7.75 -10.61 -29.04
N GLN A 776 -6.79 -9.69 -29.17
CA GLN A 776 -6.18 -8.97 -28.04
C GLN A 776 -6.88 -7.62 -27.86
N TYR A 777 -6.90 -7.09 -26.64
CA TYR A 777 -7.52 -5.81 -26.29
C TYR A 777 -8.99 -5.69 -26.71
N THR A 778 -9.79 -6.74 -26.52
CA THR A 778 -11.20 -6.78 -26.94
C THR A 778 -12.08 -5.96 -25.99
N ASN A 779 -12.81 -4.97 -26.53
CA ASN A 779 -13.76 -4.18 -25.74
C ASN A 779 -15.13 -4.88 -25.62
N PRO A 780 -16.03 -4.43 -24.72
CA PRO A 780 -17.33 -5.06 -24.54
C PRO A 780 -18.22 -5.12 -25.79
N GLU A 781 -18.18 -4.10 -26.65
CA GLU A 781 -18.98 -4.04 -27.90
C GLU A 781 -18.49 -5.08 -28.92
N GLU A 782 -17.17 -5.23 -29.07
CA GLU A 782 -16.56 -6.26 -29.92
C GLU A 782 -16.84 -7.66 -29.39
N LEU A 783 -16.85 -7.85 -28.07
CA LEU A 783 -17.20 -9.13 -27.45
C LEU A 783 -18.67 -9.50 -27.71
N GLU A 784 -19.58 -8.52 -27.64
CA GLU A 784 -21.00 -8.72 -27.95
C GLU A 784 -21.20 -9.02 -29.44
N LEU A 785 -20.53 -8.28 -30.33
CA LEU A 785 -20.56 -8.52 -31.77
C LEU A 785 -20.08 -9.93 -32.13
N LEU A 786 -19.00 -10.42 -31.50
CA LEU A 786 -18.51 -11.79 -31.70
C LEU A 786 -19.50 -12.84 -31.20
N LYS A 787 -20.23 -12.58 -30.11
CA LYS A 787 -21.25 -13.52 -29.60
C LYS A 787 -22.53 -13.52 -30.45
N ASP A 788 -22.88 -12.39 -31.04
CA ASP A 788 -24.10 -12.24 -31.84
C ASP A 788 -23.93 -12.82 -33.26
N LYS A 789 -22.78 -12.56 -33.89
CA LYS A 789 -22.59 -12.83 -35.32
C LYS A 789 -21.74 -14.03 -35.69
N LEU A 790 -21.01 -14.64 -34.75
CA LEU A 790 -20.27 -15.86 -35.07
C LEU A 790 -21.21 -17.06 -35.15
N SER A 791 -20.93 -17.94 -36.10
CA SER A 791 -21.68 -19.18 -36.34
C SER A 791 -21.59 -20.18 -35.18
N LYS A 792 -20.63 -20.00 -34.25
CA LYS A 792 -20.51 -20.73 -32.98
C LYS A 792 -20.27 -19.76 -31.80
N PRO A 793 -21.32 -19.09 -31.29
CA PRO A 793 -21.22 -18.15 -30.17
C PRO A 793 -20.61 -18.77 -28.91
N GLU A 794 -20.87 -20.07 -28.67
CA GLU A 794 -20.36 -20.81 -27.52
C GLU A 794 -18.84 -21.00 -27.54
N SER A 795 -18.20 -20.81 -28.70
CA SER A 795 -16.74 -20.84 -28.81
C SER A 795 -16.06 -19.58 -28.26
N VAL A 796 -16.82 -18.50 -28.05
CA VAL A 796 -16.30 -17.21 -27.59
C VAL A 796 -16.04 -17.24 -26.09
N MET A 797 -14.78 -17.40 -25.70
CA MET A 797 -14.37 -17.50 -24.29
C MET A 797 -13.41 -16.38 -23.89
N PRO A 798 -13.74 -15.55 -22.88
CA PRO A 798 -12.79 -14.59 -22.30
C PRO A 798 -11.67 -15.32 -21.52
N LYS A 799 -10.45 -14.77 -21.54
CA LYS A 799 -9.29 -15.28 -20.76
C LYS A 799 -9.17 -14.53 -19.42
N LYS A 800 -8.42 -15.08 -18.46
CA LYS A 800 -8.24 -14.53 -17.10
C LYS A 800 -7.59 -13.13 -17.03
N ARG A 801 -6.97 -12.65 -18.13
CA ARG A 801 -6.58 -11.24 -18.32
C ARG A 801 -7.72 -10.58 -19.10
N HIS A 802 -8.34 -9.53 -18.54
CA HIS A 802 -9.69 -9.07 -18.89
C HIS A 802 -9.92 -8.60 -20.33
N ASP A 803 -8.89 -8.53 -21.19
CA ASP A 803 -8.99 -7.94 -22.52
C ASP A 803 -8.63 -8.93 -23.66
N GLN A 804 -8.67 -10.25 -23.41
CA GLN A 804 -8.39 -11.28 -24.43
C GLN A 804 -9.60 -12.18 -24.67
N VAL A 805 -9.98 -12.36 -25.93
CA VAL A 805 -11.12 -13.19 -26.33
C VAL A 805 -10.70 -14.18 -27.41
N ARG A 806 -10.99 -15.46 -27.18
CA ARG A 806 -10.68 -16.57 -28.09
C ARG A 806 -11.97 -17.18 -28.65
N PHE A 807 -11.96 -17.58 -29.91
CA PHE A 807 -13.11 -18.08 -30.66
C PHE A 807 -12.68 -18.93 -31.86
N HIS A 808 -13.64 -19.62 -32.49
CA HIS A 808 -13.41 -20.41 -33.71
C HIS A 808 -14.07 -19.75 -34.92
N LEU A 809 -13.37 -19.73 -36.05
CA LEU A 809 -13.91 -19.36 -37.36
C LEU A 809 -14.17 -20.63 -38.17
N ILE A 810 -15.40 -20.82 -38.64
CA ILE A 810 -15.81 -22.02 -39.38
C ILE A 810 -16.21 -21.73 -40.84
N ASN A 811 -16.52 -20.48 -41.18
CA ASN A 811 -16.90 -20.07 -42.54
C ASN A 811 -16.42 -18.63 -42.87
N ASN A 812 -16.68 -18.19 -44.11
CA ASN A 812 -16.28 -16.87 -44.59
C ASN A 812 -17.07 -15.72 -43.91
N GLU A 813 -18.30 -15.97 -43.45
CA GLU A 813 -19.11 -14.96 -42.74
C GLU A 813 -18.48 -14.61 -41.39
N ASP A 814 -18.03 -15.62 -40.64
CA ASP A 814 -17.28 -15.44 -39.39
C ASP A 814 -16.01 -14.62 -39.61
N LEU A 815 -15.31 -14.87 -40.73
CA LEU A 815 -14.09 -14.14 -41.06
C LEU A 815 -14.37 -12.67 -41.36
N GLU A 816 -15.46 -12.33 -42.05
CA GLU A 816 -15.84 -10.93 -42.31
C GLU A 816 -16.14 -10.14 -41.03
N VAL A 817 -16.71 -10.77 -40.00
CA VAL A 817 -16.90 -10.14 -38.68
C VAL A 817 -15.55 -9.71 -38.09
N VAL A 818 -14.53 -10.57 -38.15
CA VAL A 818 -13.17 -10.25 -37.67
C VAL A 818 -12.52 -9.17 -38.52
N LYS A 819 -12.71 -9.18 -39.84
CA LYS A 819 -12.20 -8.13 -40.73
C LYS A 819 -12.82 -6.77 -40.39
N GLU A 820 -14.11 -6.72 -40.07
CA GLU A 820 -14.78 -5.48 -39.65
C GLU A 820 -14.15 -4.90 -38.38
N ILE A 821 -13.91 -5.75 -37.38
CA ILE A 821 -13.25 -5.36 -36.12
C ILE A 821 -11.85 -4.80 -36.39
N ILE A 822 -11.04 -5.49 -37.20
CA ILE A 822 -9.68 -5.04 -37.52
C ILE A 822 -9.71 -3.73 -38.32
N ARG A 823 -10.61 -3.59 -39.31
CA ARG A 823 -10.76 -2.33 -40.08
C ARG A 823 -11.12 -1.15 -39.19
N LYS A 824 -12.02 -1.33 -38.21
CA LYS A 824 -12.35 -0.29 -37.22
C LYS A 824 -11.14 0.09 -36.37
N ARG A 825 -10.40 -0.89 -35.85
CA ARG A 825 -9.21 -0.68 -35.03
C ARG A 825 -8.06 0.03 -35.76
N VAL A 826 -7.95 -0.15 -37.07
CA VAL A 826 -6.95 0.52 -37.92
C VAL A 826 -7.40 1.92 -38.36
N SER A 827 -8.71 2.22 -38.31
CA SER A 827 -9.27 3.52 -38.70
C SER A 827 -9.39 4.52 -37.55
N LEU A 828 -9.27 4.04 -36.31
CA LEU A 828 -9.09 4.81 -35.07
C LEU A 828 -7.60 5.12 -34.88
#